data_AF-A0A7J5B7B5-F1
#
_entry.id   AF-A0A7J5B7B5-F1
#
_cell.length_a   1.000
_cell.length_b   1.000
_cell.length_c   1.000
_cell.angle_alpha   90.00
_cell.angle_beta   90.00
_cell.angle_gamma   90.00
#
_symmetry.space_group_name_H-M   'P 1'
#
loop_
_entity.id
_entity.type
_entity.pdbx_description
1 polymer ?
#
loop_
_entity_poly.entity_id
_entity_poly.type
_entity_poly.pdbx_seq_one_letter_code
_entity_poly.pdbx_strand_id
1 'polypeptide(L)'
;MRTELKKLGFGVLAATLAIGGVSAFSAAQPAEAASSTIVISEAYGGGGNSGAPYNQDFIELYNLSDAPVNLQGLQLEYFSANGNSGGSTTLPNVVLEPETYYLVGAAFGSNKALPAIEADHTFGANMSGTNGAVELRDSTGAVIDLVGFGTANKFEGAATPSLSNSTSAQRTDPAVDTDNNAADFSVAAPTPQNSGDTGTGDPDPVDPVEPVDPSEITPIAQIQGTGASSPLSGQTVTTQGVVTAVYTGQGSKNGFFIQEPGEVDLATHNASTGVFVYGGSSFAGGVEIGDSVQVTGGVSEYSEVTQITTTATSILTGEDALGEAVAVALPEWPTTDAEREVFEGMLLAPQGDYVVTDNYSLNQFGEIGLGFEGLLLTPSEVAAPGTAEADAVAADNEARGVLLDDGQTWNYMTNNSAKNSPLPYLTLDTPVTIGASVDFTVGDGVILDYGFDEWRFQPTAPVKGTENSPVAFEDVREAAPNLADRGDVTVATFNVLNYFTTLGADYGCSAYNDRQGNPIATSNCGNGPRGAFNEENLERQEDKIVAAIQTLDASVISLEEIEDSSDFGGHRDDALSTLVDALNADAGTDKWAYVETPEGYDVPTSGNDVIRTAFIYQPAEVSFVEGTYEILDSPAFTAGGNYANARAPLASSFIPVGEGIDGEENQFIVIGNHFKSKGGEGSGGNANTDDNVGGWNLARTLQAEALVDFAADLQEDQGTDLVFLTGDINSYSAETPITTIVDAGYEHLTVGGPEYSYSFGGTVGSLDHVFASQAANELIVDQDIWTINANEAIALEYSRYNYNVADLYDASPYRSSDHNPAIIALQFSEEDDTETPGPTDDETPVEASVTLDLETLTQSESVNGVTYQGEGFPGDTVRIEVVQEDGTVSLINEAAAVSEGAFNGAIVYRDGDENAIPMPVGTHTIRFTQVVDGEELIVEAPFEVVADEDENPTPTTPDEGDEDAGQDGDDQGDQDGAAEGDDNQGSQDAGANEDGSTKGSDNGGSGNGGSNAGDKGDFAGDNHEGGLAKTGAEDTLLIALAVGIVLLLAGAGIMLQRRLRA
;
A
#
# COMPACT_ATOMS: atom_id res chain seq x y z
N MET A 1 12.26 31.69 59.57
CA MET A 1 13.13 32.75 60.15
C MET A 1 14.34 32.83 59.20
N ARG A 2 14.63 33.91 58.46
CA ARG A 2 14.15 35.31 58.46
C ARG A 2 14.46 35.92 57.05
N THR A 3 13.49 36.46 56.28
CA THR A 3 13.16 37.92 56.12
C THR A 3 14.27 38.77 55.47
N GLU A 4 14.08 39.72 54.54
CA GLU A 4 12.94 40.39 53.86
C GLU A 4 13.39 40.79 52.41
N LEU A 5 12.58 41.08 51.37
CA LEU A 5 11.41 41.97 51.20
C LEU A 5 11.76 43.49 51.19
N LYS A 6 11.14 44.26 50.26
CA LYS A 6 11.00 45.75 50.19
C LYS A 6 12.12 46.54 49.47
N LYS A 7 11.88 47.71 48.84
CA LYS A 7 10.73 48.40 48.16
C LYS A 7 11.23 49.80 47.73
N LEU A 8 10.68 50.39 46.65
CA LEU A 8 10.81 51.80 46.23
C LEU A 8 12.27 52.28 45.88
N GLY A 9 12.52 53.19 44.95
CA GLY A 9 11.63 53.94 44.03
C GLY A 9 12.25 55.30 43.66
N PHE A 10 11.88 55.86 42.48
CA PHE A 10 12.33 57.16 41.91
C PHE A 10 13.83 57.23 41.55
N GLY A 11 14.28 57.84 40.44
CA GLY A 11 13.71 58.63 39.33
C GLY A 11 14.92 59.27 38.57
N VAL A 12 14.85 59.99 37.46
CA VAL A 12 13.80 60.78 36.78
C VAL A 12 14.24 61.02 35.30
N LEU A 13 13.29 61.31 34.41
CA LEU A 13 13.44 61.89 33.05
C LEU A 13 13.91 60.95 31.89
N ALA A 14 12.95 60.33 31.23
CA ALA A 14 13.00 60.02 29.81
C ALA A 14 11.72 60.55 29.14
N ALA A 15 11.83 61.17 27.96
CA ALA A 15 10.72 61.85 27.30
C ALA A 15 9.92 60.88 26.40
N THR A 16 8.63 60.78 26.69
CA THR A 16 7.52 60.47 25.76
C THR A 16 7.87 59.99 24.35
N LEU A 17 7.76 58.68 24.13
CA LEU A 17 6.88 58.12 23.09
C LEU A 17 5.98 57.08 23.76
N ALA A 18 4.69 57.09 23.44
CA ALA A 18 3.71 56.23 24.08
C ALA A 18 2.61 55.82 23.09
N ILE A 19 1.97 54.70 23.42
CA ILE A 19 0.74 54.15 22.82
C ILE A 19 0.94 53.39 21.50
N GLY A 20 1.04 52.07 21.64
CA GLY A 20 0.02 51.16 21.11
C GLY A 20 -0.15 51.07 19.60
N GLY A 21 0.72 50.29 18.95
CA GLY A 21 0.33 49.58 17.74
C GLY A 21 -0.62 48.45 18.09
N VAL A 22 -1.92 48.74 18.15
CA VAL A 22 -2.94 47.71 17.96
C VAL A 22 -2.82 47.29 16.51
N SER A 23 -2.37 46.06 16.25
CA SER A 23 -2.64 45.41 14.97
C SER A 23 -4.14 45.29 14.87
N ALA A 24 -4.78 46.20 14.15
CA ALA A 24 -6.17 46.08 13.83
C ALA A 24 -6.32 44.82 12.98
N PHE A 25 -7.05 43.82 13.48
CA PHE A 25 -7.76 42.93 12.60
C PHE A 25 -8.66 43.84 11.76
N SER A 26 -8.32 44.00 10.48
CA SER A 26 -9.25 44.55 9.51
C SER A 26 -10.43 43.59 9.50
N ALA A 27 -11.56 43.99 10.09
CA ALA A 27 -12.82 43.34 9.81
C ALA A 27 -13.00 43.32 8.30
N ALA A 28 -13.45 42.19 7.74
CA ALA A 28 -13.76 42.08 6.32
C ALA A 28 -14.60 43.31 5.91
N GLN A 29 -14.12 44.04 4.91
CA GLN A 29 -14.98 45.01 4.25
C GLN A 29 -15.93 44.19 3.39
N PRO A 30 -17.26 44.26 3.58
CA PRO A 30 -18.16 43.74 2.55
C PRO A 30 -17.80 44.43 1.23
N ALA A 31 -17.78 43.68 0.14
CA ALA A 31 -17.82 44.30 -1.17
C ALA A 31 -19.18 45.01 -1.30
N GLU A 32 -19.20 46.23 -1.85
CA GLU A 32 -20.42 46.79 -2.43
C GLU A 32 -20.35 46.47 -3.92
N ALA A 33 -21.04 45.42 -4.33
CA ALA A 33 -20.97 44.82 -5.67
C ALA A 33 -22.34 44.60 -6.34
N ALA A 34 -23.46 45.01 -5.71
CA ALA A 34 -24.81 44.97 -6.29
C ALA A 34 -24.89 45.24 -7.81
N SER A 35 -25.16 44.17 -8.56
CA SER A 35 -25.25 44.17 -10.01
C SER A 35 -26.56 44.79 -10.52
N SER A 36 -26.52 45.22 -11.78
CA SER A 36 -27.72 45.59 -12.56
C SER A 36 -27.65 45.06 -13.99
N THR A 37 -26.76 44.10 -14.25
CA THR A 37 -26.49 43.57 -15.60
C THR A 37 -26.40 42.06 -15.65
N ILE A 38 -25.54 41.46 -14.83
CA ILE A 38 -25.35 40.01 -14.77
C ILE A 38 -25.02 39.62 -13.34
N VAL A 39 -25.64 38.55 -12.85
CA VAL A 39 -25.40 37.98 -11.52
C VAL A 39 -24.93 36.53 -11.64
N ILE A 40 -24.29 36.04 -10.59
CA ILE A 40 -24.19 34.63 -10.26
C ILE A 40 -25.56 34.22 -9.72
N SER A 41 -26.21 33.27 -10.40
CA SER A 41 -27.50 32.71 -9.99
C SER A 41 -27.35 31.45 -9.17
N GLU A 42 -26.32 30.64 -9.44
CA GLU A 42 -26.03 29.42 -8.68
C GLU A 42 -24.52 29.18 -8.54
N ALA A 43 -24.09 28.64 -7.40
CA ALA A 43 -22.73 28.14 -7.19
C ALA A 43 -22.74 26.79 -6.47
N TYR A 44 -22.07 25.80 -7.06
CA TYR A 44 -22.02 24.41 -6.60
C TYR A 44 -20.58 23.88 -6.70
N GLY A 45 -20.08 23.33 -5.59
CA GLY A 45 -18.69 22.84 -5.47
C GLY A 45 -18.57 21.40 -4.96
N GLY A 46 -19.63 20.61 -5.10
CA GLY A 46 -19.69 19.23 -4.63
C GLY A 46 -19.46 18.18 -5.72
N GLY A 47 -19.18 18.58 -6.96
CA GLY A 47 -19.38 17.71 -8.12
C GLY A 47 -18.41 16.53 -8.16
N GLY A 48 -18.95 15.32 -8.31
CA GLY A 48 -18.16 14.09 -8.32
C GLY A 48 -17.65 13.62 -6.95
N ASN A 49 -18.04 14.28 -5.86
CA ASN A 49 -17.78 13.83 -4.49
C ASN A 49 -18.88 12.85 -4.01
N SER A 50 -18.65 12.19 -2.88
CA SER A 50 -19.69 11.38 -2.20
C SER A 50 -20.93 12.22 -1.87
N GLY A 51 -22.12 11.66 -2.10
CA GLY A 51 -23.41 12.35 -1.96
C GLY A 51 -23.73 13.43 -3.02
N ALA A 52 -22.95 13.54 -4.10
CA ALA A 52 -23.17 14.54 -5.15
C ALA A 52 -24.24 14.11 -6.19
N PRO A 53 -25.17 15.00 -6.59
CA PRO A 53 -26.11 14.72 -7.70
C PRO A 53 -25.51 14.90 -9.10
N TYR A 54 -24.35 15.54 -9.25
CA TYR A 54 -23.67 15.78 -10.53
C TYR A 54 -22.19 15.43 -10.45
N ASN A 55 -21.58 15.03 -11.58
CA ASN A 55 -20.15 14.68 -11.63
C ASN A 55 -19.18 15.89 -11.69
N GLN A 56 -19.69 17.12 -11.77
CA GLN A 56 -18.88 18.31 -12.03
C GLN A 56 -19.36 19.51 -11.19
N ASP A 57 -18.41 20.26 -10.64
CA ASP A 57 -18.63 21.57 -10.03
C ASP A 57 -19.17 22.55 -11.07
N PHE A 58 -19.93 23.57 -10.66
CA PHE A 58 -20.36 24.62 -11.58
C PHE A 58 -20.68 25.96 -10.93
N ILE A 59 -20.69 26.98 -11.79
CA ILE A 59 -21.18 28.32 -11.52
C ILE A 59 -22.16 28.70 -12.63
N GLU A 60 -23.34 29.16 -12.27
CA GLU A 60 -24.36 29.64 -13.19
C GLU A 60 -24.44 31.17 -13.15
N LEU A 61 -24.58 31.79 -14.32
CA LEU A 61 -24.76 33.24 -14.47
C LEU A 61 -26.10 33.56 -15.10
N TYR A 62 -26.74 34.65 -14.68
CA TYR A 62 -28.04 35.10 -15.17
C TYR A 62 -28.03 36.59 -15.58
N ASN A 63 -28.61 36.91 -16.74
CA ASN A 63 -28.80 38.30 -17.19
C ASN A 63 -30.10 38.91 -16.62
N LEU A 64 -30.00 39.61 -15.50
CA LEU A 64 -31.10 40.36 -14.88
C LEU A 64 -31.48 41.69 -15.56
N SER A 65 -30.79 42.10 -16.64
CA SER A 65 -31.10 43.37 -17.32
C SER A 65 -32.10 43.21 -18.47
N ASP A 66 -32.75 44.32 -18.84
CA ASP A 66 -33.70 44.38 -19.97
C ASP A 66 -33.03 44.45 -21.36
N ALA A 67 -31.72 44.19 -21.43
CA ALA A 67 -30.91 44.26 -22.64
C ALA A 67 -29.93 43.07 -22.74
N PRO A 68 -29.51 42.67 -23.96
CA PRO A 68 -28.51 41.61 -24.11
C PRO A 68 -27.13 42.05 -23.59
N VAL A 69 -26.49 41.22 -22.77
CA VAL A 69 -25.17 41.44 -22.17
C VAL A 69 -24.12 40.58 -22.87
N ASN A 70 -22.98 41.16 -23.23
CA ASN A 70 -21.87 40.39 -23.80
C ASN A 70 -20.89 39.99 -22.69
N LEU A 71 -20.62 38.70 -22.54
CA LEU A 71 -19.72 38.13 -21.54
C LEU A 71 -18.23 38.34 -21.87
N GLN A 72 -17.91 38.80 -23.09
CA GLN A 72 -16.54 38.88 -23.60
C GLN A 72 -15.60 39.64 -22.65
N GLY A 73 -14.64 38.92 -22.06
CA GLY A 73 -13.59 39.53 -21.25
C GLY A 73 -14.01 39.87 -19.82
N LEU A 74 -15.19 39.40 -19.37
CA LEU A 74 -15.46 39.25 -17.94
C LEU A 74 -14.59 38.13 -17.38
N GLN A 75 -14.17 38.23 -16.12
CA GLN A 75 -13.39 37.21 -15.43
C GLN A 75 -14.24 36.59 -14.32
N LEU A 76 -14.28 35.26 -14.27
CA LEU A 76 -14.90 34.50 -13.18
C LEU A 76 -13.79 33.83 -12.37
N GLU A 77 -13.83 33.96 -11.05
CA GLU A 77 -12.76 33.50 -10.15
C GLU A 77 -13.34 32.84 -8.89
N TYR A 78 -12.87 31.64 -8.57
CA TYR A 78 -13.21 30.94 -7.33
C TYR A 78 -12.17 31.22 -6.24
N PHE A 79 -12.62 31.32 -5.00
CA PHE A 79 -11.81 31.50 -3.81
C PHE A 79 -12.18 30.50 -2.71
N SER A 80 -11.18 29.93 -2.04
CA SER A 80 -11.42 29.16 -0.82
C SER A 80 -11.97 30.04 0.30
N ALA A 81 -12.53 29.43 1.36
CA ALA A 81 -13.07 30.16 2.52
C ALA A 81 -12.10 31.22 3.09
N ASN A 82 -10.79 30.95 3.08
CA ASN A 82 -9.77 31.89 3.57
C ASN A 82 -9.50 33.08 2.65
N GLY A 83 -9.99 33.06 1.40
CA GLY A 83 -9.82 34.11 0.39
C GLY A 83 -8.66 33.89 -0.58
N ASN A 84 -8.07 32.69 -0.62
CA ASN A 84 -7.05 32.32 -1.61
C ASN A 84 -7.73 31.92 -2.93
N SER A 85 -7.21 32.38 -4.07
CA SER A 85 -7.74 32.00 -5.40
C SER A 85 -7.53 30.51 -5.65
N GLY A 86 -8.58 29.81 -6.06
CA GLY A 86 -8.56 28.39 -6.47
C GLY A 86 -8.62 28.19 -7.99
N GLY A 87 -8.68 29.27 -8.77
CA GLY A 87 -8.74 29.22 -10.23
C GLY A 87 -9.58 30.36 -10.81
N SER A 88 -9.27 30.79 -12.03
CA SER A 88 -10.06 31.81 -12.74
C SER A 88 -10.11 31.57 -14.24
N THR A 89 -11.15 32.10 -14.88
CA THR A 89 -11.35 32.01 -16.33
C THR A 89 -11.82 33.34 -16.91
N THR A 90 -11.56 33.55 -18.20
CA THR A 90 -12.12 34.68 -18.96
C THR A 90 -13.27 34.18 -19.81
N LEU A 91 -14.44 34.77 -19.64
CA LEU A 91 -15.65 34.35 -20.34
C LEU A 91 -15.58 34.66 -21.86
N PRO A 92 -16.12 33.77 -22.71
CA PRO A 92 -16.04 33.89 -24.16
C PRO A 92 -16.92 35.02 -24.71
N ASN A 93 -16.78 35.31 -26.00
CA ASN A 93 -17.61 36.29 -26.70
C ASN A 93 -19.01 35.74 -27.02
N VAL A 94 -19.82 35.60 -25.98
CA VAL A 94 -21.23 35.19 -26.00
C VAL A 94 -22.09 36.38 -25.61
N VAL A 95 -23.21 36.56 -26.32
CA VAL A 95 -24.25 37.52 -25.95
C VAL A 95 -25.36 36.75 -25.25
N LEU A 96 -25.53 37.02 -23.96
CA LEU A 96 -26.59 36.49 -23.12
C LEU A 96 -27.80 37.41 -23.25
N GLU A 97 -28.94 36.88 -23.71
CA GLU A 97 -30.18 37.65 -23.88
C GLU A 97 -30.81 37.98 -22.50
N PRO A 98 -31.75 38.95 -22.40
CA PRO A 98 -32.48 39.22 -21.16
C PRO A 98 -33.16 37.97 -20.61
N GLU A 99 -33.13 37.78 -19.28
CA GLU A 99 -33.82 36.68 -18.59
C GLU A 99 -33.32 35.28 -19.03
N THR A 100 -32.02 35.13 -19.32
CA THR A 100 -31.40 33.84 -19.71
C THR A 100 -30.13 33.51 -18.90
N TYR A 101 -29.80 32.22 -18.86
CA TYR A 101 -28.73 31.61 -18.07
C TYR A 101 -27.50 31.24 -18.90
N TYR A 102 -26.35 31.10 -18.22
CA TYR A 102 -25.09 30.64 -18.80
C TYR A 102 -24.32 29.80 -17.78
N LEU A 103 -24.07 28.52 -18.11
CA LEU A 103 -23.50 27.55 -17.18
C LEU A 103 -21.98 27.38 -17.40
N VAL A 104 -21.19 27.51 -16.34
CA VAL A 104 -19.74 27.37 -16.36
C VAL A 104 -19.31 26.19 -15.49
N GLY A 105 -18.86 25.10 -16.12
CA GLY A 105 -18.36 23.91 -15.44
C GLY A 105 -16.96 24.13 -14.86
N ALA A 106 -16.77 23.78 -13.60
CA ALA A 106 -15.51 23.81 -12.87
C ALA A 106 -14.81 22.43 -12.99
N ALA A 107 -14.17 21.92 -11.93
CA ALA A 107 -13.55 20.60 -11.93
C ALA A 107 -14.57 19.44 -11.92
N PHE A 108 -14.11 18.26 -12.32
CA PHE A 108 -14.79 17.00 -12.04
C PHE A 108 -14.20 16.39 -10.77
N GLY A 109 -15.03 15.87 -9.88
CA GLY A 109 -14.59 15.01 -8.78
C GLY A 109 -14.29 13.58 -9.24
N SER A 110 -14.04 12.70 -8.27
CA SER A 110 -13.65 11.30 -8.51
C SER A 110 -14.77 10.51 -9.20
N ASN A 111 -16.01 10.64 -8.73
CA ASN A 111 -17.16 9.91 -9.29
C ASN A 111 -17.68 10.56 -10.58
N LYS A 112 -17.12 10.12 -11.70
CA LYS A 112 -17.49 10.56 -13.06
C LYS A 112 -18.76 9.89 -13.60
N ALA A 113 -19.28 8.85 -12.94
CA ALA A 113 -20.47 8.11 -13.34
C ALA A 113 -21.79 8.82 -12.97
N LEU A 114 -21.74 9.78 -12.05
CA LEU A 114 -22.86 10.67 -11.73
C LEU A 114 -23.35 11.47 -12.96
N PRO A 115 -24.61 11.95 -12.96
CA PRO A 115 -25.15 12.77 -14.03
C PRO A 115 -24.22 13.92 -14.46
N ALA A 116 -23.98 14.01 -15.76
CA ALA A 116 -23.18 15.09 -16.33
C ALA A 116 -24.00 16.38 -16.46
N ILE A 117 -23.33 17.52 -16.31
CA ILE A 117 -23.88 18.83 -16.66
C ILE A 117 -23.47 19.22 -18.09
N GLU A 118 -24.39 19.80 -18.85
CA GLU A 118 -24.13 20.31 -20.19
C GLU A 118 -23.70 21.78 -20.11
N ALA A 119 -22.44 22.03 -19.73
CA ALA A 119 -21.92 23.39 -19.52
C ALA A 119 -21.63 24.17 -20.82
N ASP A 120 -21.92 25.48 -20.84
CA ASP A 120 -21.63 26.37 -21.97
C ASP A 120 -20.15 26.77 -22.08
N HIS A 121 -19.40 26.68 -20.97
CA HIS A 121 -17.96 26.97 -20.85
C HIS A 121 -17.37 26.15 -19.69
N THR A 122 -16.06 25.93 -19.69
CA THR A 122 -15.39 25.19 -18.59
C THR A 122 -14.08 25.84 -18.16
N PHE A 123 -13.68 25.63 -16.89
CA PHE A 123 -12.41 26.15 -16.38
C PHE A 123 -11.65 25.35 -15.31
N GLY A 124 -12.16 24.18 -14.88
CA GLY A 124 -11.37 23.22 -14.11
C GLY A 124 -10.83 23.70 -12.75
N ALA A 125 -11.48 24.70 -12.13
CA ALA A 125 -11.17 25.08 -10.75
C ALA A 125 -11.81 24.08 -9.78
N ASN A 126 -11.05 23.56 -8.82
CA ASN A 126 -11.59 22.70 -7.76
C ASN A 126 -12.33 23.59 -6.75
N MET A 127 -13.66 23.51 -6.71
CA MET A 127 -14.47 24.27 -5.77
C MET A 127 -14.63 23.50 -4.45
N SER A 128 -15.04 24.19 -3.38
CA SER A 128 -15.35 23.53 -2.11
C SER A 128 -16.84 23.24 -2.02
N GLY A 129 -17.19 22.00 -1.72
CA GLY A 129 -18.57 21.59 -1.47
C GLY A 129 -19.17 22.13 -0.19
N THR A 130 -18.42 22.89 0.63
CA THR A 130 -18.90 23.36 1.94
C THR A 130 -18.66 24.85 2.21
N ASN A 131 -17.48 25.41 1.87
CA ASN A 131 -17.10 26.77 2.26
C ASN A 131 -16.17 27.44 1.23
N GLY A 132 -16.62 28.52 0.60
CA GLY A 132 -15.90 29.19 -0.48
C GLY A 132 -16.61 30.45 -0.98
N ALA A 133 -16.06 31.07 -2.03
CA ALA A 133 -16.68 32.22 -2.68
C ALA A 133 -16.38 32.25 -4.18
N VAL A 134 -17.28 32.85 -4.95
CA VAL A 134 -17.16 33.01 -6.40
C VAL A 134 -17.35 34.48 -6.74
N GLU A 135 -16.40 35.05 -7.48
CA GLU A 135 -16.37 36.47 -7.81
C GLU A 135 -16.39 36.66 -9.34
N LEU A 136 -17.36 37.44 -9.83
CA LEU A 136 -17.44 37.89 -11.21
C LEU A 136 -16.86 39.29 -11.32
N ARG A 137 -15.92 39.51 -12.24
CA ARG A 137 -15.23 40.80 -12.46
C ARG A 137 -15.41 41.31 -13.88
N ASP A 138 -15.40 42.64 -14.02
CA ASP A 138 -15.28 43.32 -15.31
C ASP A 138 -13.83 43.30 -15.84
N SER A 139 -13.67 43.68 -17.11
CA SER A 139 -12.34 43.76 -17.78
C SER A 139 -11.36 44.78 -17.16
N THR A 140 -11.77 45.56 -16.16
CA THR A 140 -10.92 46.48 -15.37
C THR A 140 -10.53 45.90 -14.01
N GLY A 141 -11.09 44.75 -13.63
CA GLY A 141 -10.90 44.09 -12.34
C GLY A 141 -11.91 44.51 -11.26
N ALA A 142 -12.91 45.33 -11.60
CA ALA A 142 -13.97 45.71 -10.67
C ALA A 142 -14.96 44.54 -10.49
N VAL A 143 -15.44 44.32 -9.27
CA VAL A 143 -16.43 43.29 -8.95
C VAL A 143 -17.78 43.67 -9.57
N ILE A 144 -18.44 42.70 -10.20
CA ILE A 144 -19.80 42.79 -10.76
C ILE A 144 -20.80 42.07 -9.85
N ASP A 145 -20.41 40.96 -9.25
CA ASP A 145 -21.18 40.15 -8.29
C ASP A 145 -20.19 39.23 -7.53
N LEU A 146 -20.50 38.89 -6.29
CA LEU A 146 -19.73 38.02 -5.40
C LEU A 146 -20.66 37.22 -4.47
N VAL A 147 -20.76 35.90 -4.68
CA VAL A 147 -21.38 35.00 -3.70
C VAL A 147 -20.34 34.36 -2.78
N GLY A 148 -20.51 34.51 -1.47
CA GLY A 148 -19.76 33.77 -0.45
C GLY A 148 -20.66 32.83 0.34
N PHE A 149 -20.21 31.58 0.55
CA PHE A 149 -20.96 30.54 1.24
C PHE A 149 -20.20 29.93 2.41
N GLY A 150 -20.93 29.61 3.48
CA GLY A 150 -20.39 29.10 4.72
C GLY A 150 -19.47 30.08 5.45
N THR A 151 -18.26 29.64 5.77
CA THR A 151 -17.26 30.41 6.54
C THR A 151 -16.39 31.34 5.70
N ALA A 152 -16.83 31.70 4.49
CA ALA A 152 -16.05 32.50 3.56
C ALA A 152 -15.68 33.90 4.10
N ASN A 153 -14.44 34.33 3.86
CA ASN A 153 -13.94 35.68 4.15
C ASN A 153 -14.32 36.71 3.07
N LYS A 154 -14.86 36.23 1.94
CA LYS A 154 -15.35 37.02 0.80
C LYS A 154 -16.84 36.77 0.65
N PHE A 155 -17.64 37.83 0.72
CA PHE A 155 -19.10 37.84 0.53
C PHE A 155 -19.58 39.28 0.36
N GLU A 156 -20.78 39.44 -0.17
CA GLU A 156 -21.57 40.68 -0.10
C GLU A 156 -22.44 40.64 1.15
N GLY A 157 -22.47 41.71 1.94
CA GLY A 157 -23.30 41.85 3.14
C GLY A 157 -22.99 40.83 4.26
N ALA A 158 -23.48 39.59 4.11
CA ALA A 158 -23.17 38.41 4.90
C ALA A 158 -23.24 37.15 4.01
N ALA A 159 -22.34 36.18 4.23
CA ALA A 159 -22.32 34.91 3.51
C ALA A 159 -23.59 34.06 3.71
N THR A 160 -23.88 33.18 2.75
CA THR A 160 -24.92 32.14 2.88
C THR A 160 -24.54 31.11 3.97
N PRO A 161 -25.47 30.27 4.45
CA PRO A 161 -25.11 29.06 5.18
C PRO A 161 -24.12 28.18 4.40
N SER A 162 -23.40 27.31 5.10
CA SER A 162 -22.50 26.32 4.47
C SER A 162 -23.27 25.39 3.54
N LEU A 163 -22.58 24.95 2.49
CA LEU A 163 -23.08 23.96 1.54
C LEU A 163 -22.70 22.53 1.97
N SER A 164 -23.14 21.55 1.19
CA SER A 164 -22.76 20.13 1.23
C SER A 164 -22.50 19.65 -0.21
N ASN A 165 -21.94 18.45 -0.39
CA ASN A 165 -21.82 17.84 -1.71
C ASN A 165 -23.18 17.69 -2.43
N SER A 166 -24.28 17.62 -1.67
CA SER A 166 -25.66 17.56 -2.17
C SER A 166 -26.36 18.92 -2.37
N THR A 167 -25.71 20.06 -2.06
CA THR A 167 -26.37 21.39 -2.11
C THR A 167 -25.52 22.50 -2.72
N SER A 168 -26.21 23.51 -3.24
CA SER A 168 -25.68 24.70 -3.91
C SER A 168 -26.19 25.97 -3.23
N ALA A 169 -25.53 27.10 -3.50
CA ALA A 169 -26.06 28.42 -3.17
C ALA A 169 -26.87 28.95 -4.38
N GLN A 170 -28.20 29.00 -4.28
CA GLN A 170 -29.12 29.46 -5.34
C GLN A 170 -29.72 30.83 -5.02
N ARG A 171 -29.68 31.76 -5.98
CA ARG A 171 -30.26 33.12 -5.85
C ARG A 171 -31.79 33.03 -5.93
N THR A 172 -32.45 33.38 -4.83
CA THR A 172 -33.90 33.20 -4.57
C THR A 172 -34.82 33.98 -5.52
N ASP A 173 -34.35 35.11 -6.04
CA ASP A 173 -34.92 35.83 -7.17
C ASP A 173 -33.74 36.29 -8.04
N PRO A 174 -33.45 35.63 -9.18
CA PRO A 174 -32.28 35.97 -9.99
C PRO A 174 -32.39 37.36 -10.65
N ALA A 175 -33.58 38.00 -10.62
CA ALA A 175 -33.75 39.38 -11.03
C ALA A 175 -33.41 40.41 -9.92
N VAL A 176 -32.97 39.95 -8.73
CA VAL A 176 -32.71 40.78 -7.55
C VAL A 176 -31.32 40.54 -6.99
N ASP A 177 -30.65 41.65 -6.71
CA ASP A 177 -29.39 41.72 -5.99
C ASP A 177 -29.51 42.83 -4.94
N THR A 178 -29.33 42.48 -3.67
CA THR A 178 -29.42 43.39 -2.53
C THR A 178 -28.08 43.66 -1.85
N ASP A 179 -26.96 43.27 -2.47
CA ASP A 179 -25.61 43.38 -1.91
C ASP A 179 -25.45 42.55 -0.62
N ASN A 180 -26.15 41.41 -0.52
CA ASN A 180 -26.20 40.60 0.69
C ASN A 180 -26.54 39.13 0.40
N ASN A 181 -25.53 38.26 0.34
CA ASN A 181 -25.72 36.87 -0.07
C ASN A 181 -26.70 36.12 0.86
N ALA A 182 -26.69 36.39 2.17
CA ALA A 182 -27.62 35.80 3.14
C ALA A 182 -29.08 36.27 3.00
N ALA A 183 -29.35 37.31 2.21
CA ALA A 183 -30.70 37.76 1.87
C ALA A 183 -31.12 37.32 0.46
N ASP A 184 -30.16 37.23 -0.46
CA ASP A 184 -30.40 36.94 -1.87
C ASP A 184 -30.38 35.44 -2.21
N PHE A 185 -29.63 34.62 -1.46
CA PHE A 185 -29.44 33.19 -1.74
C PHE A 185 -30.04 32.26 -0.67
N SER A 186 -30.45 31.07 -1.11
CA SER A 186 -30.84 29.92 -0.29
C SER A 186 -29.97 28.70 -0.61
N VAL A 187 -29.80 27.81 0.36
CA VAL A 187 -29.12 26.51 0.16
C VAL A 187 -30.15 25.46 -0.25
N ALA A 188 -29.95 24.83 -1.40
CA ALA A 188 -30.88 23.87 -2.00
C ALA A 188 -30.15 22.85 -2.90
N ALA A 189 -30.83 21.77 -3.31
CA ALA A 189 -30.27 20.80 -4.25
C ALA A 189 -30.02 21.45 -5.63
N PRO A 190 -28.85 21.23 -6.27
CA PRO A 190 -28.41 21.99 -7.44
C PRO A 190 -29.34 21.89 -8.67
N THR A 191 -29.46 22.98 -9.42
CA THR A 191 -30.40 23.15 -10.56
C THR A 191 -29.76 23.79 -11.81
N PRO A 192 -28.66 23.20 -12.36
CA PRO A 192 -27.89 23.81 -13.43
C PRO A 192 -28.67 24.05 -14.73
N GLN A 193 -28.76 25.31 -15.18
CA GLN A 193 -29.36 25.72 -16.44
C GLN A 193 -28.33 26.34 -17.39
N ASN A 194 -28.19 25.76 -18.59
CA ASN A 194 -27.33 26.30 -19.65
C ASN A 194 -28.09 27.23 -20.61
N SER A 195 -27.36 27.88 -21.51
CA SER A 195 -27.94 28.84 -22.48
C SER A 195 -28.87 28.23 -23.53
N GLY A 196 -28.95 26.91 -23.62
CA GLY A 196 -29.85 26.17 -24.50
C GLY A 196 -31.19 25.78 -23.86
N ASP A 197 -31.31 25.83 -22.53
CA ASP A 197 -32.46 25.27 -21.84
C ASP A 197 -33.63 26.26 -21.73
N THR A 198 -34.65 26.07 -22.57
CA THR A 198 -35.84 26.94 -22.59
C THR A 198 -36.88 26.49 -21.56
N GLY A 199 -36.50 26.45 -20.28
CA GLY A 199 -37.36 26.41 -19.10
C GLY A 199 -38.67 25.60 -19.20
N THR A 200 -38.59 24.33 -19.57
CA THR A 200 -39.71 23.35 -19.45
C THR A 200 -39.17 21.94 -19.21
N GLY A 201 -38.45 21.77 -18.10
CA GLY A 201 -37.83 20.52 -17.69
C GLY A 201 -37.66 20.48 -16.17
N ASP A 202 -38.73 20.78 -15.44
CA ASP A 202 -38.84 20.50 -14.00
C ASP A 202 -38.61 18.99 -13.82
N PRO A 203 -37.48 18.50 -13.24
CA PRO A 203 -37.51 17.18 -12.65
C PRO A 203 -38.60 17.24 -11.58
N ASP A 204 -39.55 16.31 -11.58
CA ASP A 204 -40.62 16.32 -10.57
C ASP A 204 -39.97 16.54 -9.19
N PRO A 205 -40.32 17.63 -8.47
CA PRO A 205 -39.68 17.91 -7.20
C PRO A 205 -39.87 16.68 -6.33
N VAL A 206 -38.76 16.11 -5.87
CA VAL A 206 -38.80 15.01 -4.89
C VAL A 206 -39.72 15.50 -3.77
N ASP A 207 -40.88 14.85 -3.64
CA ASP A 207 -41.90 15.28 -2.68
C ASP A 207 -41.18 15.46 -1.33
N PRO A 208 -41.27 16.63 -0.68
CA PRO A 208 -40.56 16.87 0.56
C PRO A 208 -40.98 15.77 1.53
N VAL A 209 -40.01 14.90 1.87
CA VAL A 209 -40.26 13.63 2.57
C VAL A 209 -41.22 13.90 3.71
N GLU A 210 -42.40 13.25 3.70
CA GLU A 210 -43.45 13.57 4.67
C GLU A 210 -42.83 13.48 6.07
N PRO A 211 -42.91 14.54 6.89
CA PRO A 211 -42.26 14.55 8.18
C PRO A 211 -42.71 13.34 8.99
N VAL A 212 -41.79 12.42 9.25
CA VAL A 212 -42.11 11.17 9.94
C VAL A 212 -42.75 11.50 11.28
N ASP A 213 -43.89 10.88 11.61
CA ASP A 213 -44.45 11.02 12.95
C ASP A 213 -43.61 10.13 13.88
N PRO A 214 -42.83 10.69 14.83
CA PRO A 214 -41.97 9.89 15.70
C PRO A 214 -42.77 9.01 16.68
N SER A 215 -44.11 9.01 16.63
CA SER A 215 -44.96 8.04 17.32
C SER A 215 -45.26 6.76 16.52
N GLU A 216 -44.90 6.70 15.23
CA GLU A 216 -44.93 5.48 14.42
C GLU A 216 -43.54 4.82 14.36
N ILE A 217 -43.49 3.51 14.09
CA ILE A 217 -42.24 2.76 13.94
C ILE A 217 -41.81 2.80 12.47
N THR A 218 -40.68 3.44 12.21
CA THR A 218 -40.00 3.47 10.90
C THR A 218 -39.06 2.27 10.78
N PRO A 219 -39.21 1.40 9.75
CA PRO A 219 -38.24 0.33 9.46
C PRO A 219 -36.84 0.89 9.21
N ILE A 220 -35.81 0.13 9.56
CA ILE A 220 -34.40 0.51 9.35
C ILE A 220 -34.11 0.65 7.85
N ALA A 221 -34.66 -0.22 7.01
CA ALA A 221 -34.55 -0.11 5.55
C ALA A 221 -35.13 1.19 4.96
N GLN A 222 -36.03 1.89 5.67
CA GLN A 222 -36.52 3.22 5.28
C GLN A 222 -35.67 4.36 5.85
N ILE A 223 -34.92 4.10 6.91
CA ILE A 223 -33.94 5.03 7.48
C ILE A 223 -32.69 5.05 6.60
N GLN A 224 -32.21 3.88 6.19
CA GLN A 224 -31.10 3.74 5.26
C GLN A 224 -31.49 4.22 3.85
N GLY A 225 -32.54 3.64 3.26
CA GLY A 225 -32.88 3.91 1.87
C GLY A 225 -31.98 3.14 0.89
N THR A 226 -31.99 3.53 -0.39
CA THR A 226 -31.38 2.77 -1.50
C THR A 226 -30.17 3.50 -2.14
N GLY A 227 -29.43 4.27 -1.36
CA GLY A 227 -28.26 5.02 -1.83
C GLY A 227 -27.51 5.65 -0.66
N ALA A 228 -26.29 6.13 -0.93
CA ALA A 228 -25.23 6.52 0.03
C ALA A 228 -25.51 7.70 0.98
N SER A 229 -26.75 7.94 1.38
CA SER A 229 -27.16 8.91 2.40
C SER A 229 -28.62 8.68 2.78
N SER A 230 -28.93 8.73 4.07
CA SER A 230 -30.30 8.56 4.57
C SER A 230 -31.30 9.56 3.95
N PRO A 231 -32.43 9.10 3.38
CA PRO A 231 -33.53 9.99 2.99
C PRO A 231 -34.23 10.65 4.19
N LEU A 232 -33.92 10.21 5.41
CA LEU A 232 -34.45 10.75 6.68
C LEU A 232 -33.42 11.59 7.44
N SER A 233 -32.26 11.89 6.86
CA SER A 233 -31.21 12.72 7.48
C SER A 233 -31.77 14.07 7.96
N GLY A 234 -31.48 14.42 9.22
CA GLY A 234 -32.03 15.60 9.90
C GLY A 234 -33.44 15.43 10.51
N GLN A 235 -34.13 14.30 10.29
CA GLN A 235 -35.41 13.99 10.92
C GLN A 235 -35.23 13.23 12.25
N THR A 236 -36.29 13.16 13.06
CA THR A 236 -36.33 12.34 14.28
C THR A 236 -37.23 11.14 14.05
N VAL A 237 -36.67 9.94 14.12
CA VAL A 237 -37.36 8.66 13.91
C VAL A 237 -37.59 7.93 15.23
N THR A 238 -38.55 7.01 15.23
CA THR A 238 -38.58 5.89 16.19
C THR A 238 -38.50 4.59 15.38
N THR A 239 -37.56 3.71 15.73
CA THR A 239 -37.34 2.43 15.05
C THR A 239 -37.23 1.27 16.04
N GLN A 240 -37.26 0.05 15.54
CA GLN A 240 -37.10 -1.18 16.31
C GLN A 240 -36.12 -2.11 15.61
N GLY A 241 -35.25 -2.78 16.38
CA GLY A 241 -34.28 -3.73 15.87
C GLY A 241 -33.67 -4.58 16.99
N VAL A 242 -32.88 -5.58 16.60
CA VAL A 242 -32.13 -6.46 17.50
C VAL A 242 -30.69 -5.96 17.56
N VAL A 243 -30.13 -5.84 18.75
CA VAL A 243 -28.74 -5.38 18.93
C VAL A 243 -27.76 -6.43 18.40
N THR A 244 -26.92 -6.06 17.43
CA THR A 244 -25.95 -6.95 16.77
C THR A 244 -24.50 -6.71 17.24
N ALA A 245 -24.16 -5.51 17.68
CA ALA A 245 -22.83 -5.16 18.19
C ALA A 245 -22.88 -4.05 19.25
N VAL A 246 -21.96 -4.04 20.22
CA VAL A 246 -21.96 -3.09 21.35
C VAL A 246 -20.56 -2.57 21.68
N TYR A 247 -20.35 -1.26 21.53
CA TYR A 247 -19.08 -0.58 21.81
C TYR A 247 -19.20 0.32 23.04
N THR A 248 -18.56 -0.09 24.14
CA THR A 248 -18.56 0.65 25.41
C THR A 248 -17.17 0.78 26.01
N GLY A 249 -16.99 1.81 26.84
CA GLY A 249 -15.73 2.07 27.55
C GLY A 249 -14.84 3.11 26.87
N GLN A 250 -13.64 3.32 27.42
CA GLN A 250 -12.68 4.26 26.86
C GLN A 250 -12.23 3.78 25.48
N GLY A 251 -12.15 4.69 24.51
CA GLY A 251 -11.75 4.36 23.15
C GLY A 251 -12.81 3.68 22.29
N SER A 252 -14.00 3.39 22.83
CA SER A 252 -15.06 2.76 22.04
C SER A 252 -15.81 3.78 21.15
N LYS A 253 -16.56 3.29 20.14
CA LYS A 253 -17.50 4.09 19.35
C LYS A 253 -18.69 4.67 20.16
N ASN A 254 -18.85 4.31 21.44
CA ASN A 254 -19.88 4.79 22.37
C ASN A 254 -21.32 4.61 21.85
N GLY A 255 -21.61 3.42 21.30
CA GLY A 255 -22.90 3.10 20.70
C GLY A 255 -23.06 1.59 20.48
N PHE A 256 -24.05 1.23 19.68
CA PHE A 256 -24.38 -0.16 19.34
C PHE A 256 -25.05 -0.20 17.97
N PHE A 257 -24.89 -1.30 17.22
CA PHE A 257 -25.66 -1.51 15.99
C PHE A 257 -26.97 -2.24 16.30
N ILE A 258 -28.01 -1.95 15.52
CA ILE A 258 -29.25 -2.72 15.50
C ILE A 258 -29.58 -3.16 14.08
N GLN A 259 -30.21 -4.33 13.94
CA GLN A 259 -30.68 -4.87 12.66
C GLN A 259 -32.15 -5.30 12.74
N GLU A 260 -32.87 -5.28 11.62
CA GLU A 260 -34.20 -5.91 11.54
C GLU A 260 -34.10 -7.44 11.76
N PRO A 261 -35.12 -8.07 12.38
CA PRO A 261 -35.09 -9.50 12.69
C PRO A 261 -35.40 -10.37 11.46
N GLY A 262 -34.75 -11.53 11.37
CA GLY A 262 -34.95 -12.53 10.33
C GLY A 262 -33.81 -12.63 9.32
N GLU A 263 -34.01 -13.49 8.32
CA GLU A 263 -33.12 -13.67 7.16
C GLU A 263 -33.40 -12.61 6.09
N VAL A 264 -32.36 -12.20 5.36
CA VAL A 264 -32.44 -11.27 4.22
C VAL A 264 -32.45 -12.05 2.90
N ASP A 265 -33.44 -11.81 2.05
CA ASP A 265 -33.47 -12.36 0.69
C ASP A 265 -32.66 -11.47 -0.25
N LEU A 266 -31.39 -11.85 -0.46
CA LEU A 266 -30.42 -11.18 -1.34
C LEU A 266 -30.96 -10.90 -2.76
N ALA A 267 -31.91 -11.70 -3.28
CA ALA A 267 -32.49 -11.48 -4.61
C ALA A 267 -33.47 -10.28 -4.64
N THR A 268 -33.85 -9.74 -3.48
CA THR A 268 -34.75 -8.58 -3.33
C THR A 268 -34.18 -7.46 -2.47
N HIS A 269 -33.01 -7.68 -1.87
CA HIS A 269 -32.33 -6.74 -0.99
C HIS A 269 -31.80 -5.53 -1.76
N ASN A 270 -32.12 -4.32 -1.29
CA ASN A 270 -31.76 -3.07 -1.97
C ASN A 270 -31.59 -1.85 -1.04
N ALA A 271 -31.65 -2.06 0.27
CA ALA A 271 -31.53 -1.06 1.32
C ALA A 271 -31.10 -1.76 2.60
N SER A 272 -30.13 -1.21 3.33
CA SER A 272 -29.63 -1.87 4.54
C SER A 272 -30.71 -2.01 5.62
N THR A 273 -30.72 -3.17 6.28
CA THR A 273 -31.57 -3.44 7.45
C THR A 273 -30.84 -3.20 8.78
N GLY A 274 -29.58 -2.75 8.74
CA GLY A 274 -28.74 -2.43 9.88
C GLY A 274 -28.53 -0.91 10.02
N VAL A 275 -28.27 -0.42 11.23
CA VAL A 275 -27.94 1.01 11.48
C VAL A 275 -27.19 1.21 12.79
N PHE A 276 -26.25 2.17 12.83
CA PHE A 276 -25.54 2.53 14.05
C PHE A 276 -26.39 3.42 14.97
N VAL A 277 -26.43 3.10 16.26
CA VAL A 277 -27.09 3.90 17.31
C VAL A 277 -26.04 4.52 18.22
N TYR A 278 -25.77 5.81 18.02
CA TYR A 278 -24.84 6.57 18.84
C TYR A 278 -25.47 6.96 20.18
N GLY A 279 -24.92 6.42 21.28
CA GLY A 279 -25.38 6.65 22.65
C GLY A 279 -24.84 7.93 23.31
N GLY A 280 -24.01 8.71 22.59
CA GLY A 280 -23.33 9.88 23.12
C GLY A 280 -22.04 9.55 23.88
N SER A 281 -21.18 10.55 24.09
CA SER A 281 -19.87 10.42 24.76
C SER A 281 -19.90 10.04 26.25
N SER A 282 -21.06 9.66 26.78
CA SER A 282 -21.26 9.10 28.13
C SER A 282 -22.05 7.78 28.09
N PHE A 283 -22.14 7.13 26.92
CA PHE A 283 -22.72 5.81 26.77
C PHE A 283 -21.96 4.80 27.64
N ALA A 284 -22.70 4.08 28.47
CA ALA A 284 -22.16 3.15 29.46
C ALA A 284 -22.79 1.75 29.31
N GLY A 285 -23.25 1.43 28.09
CA GLY A 285 -24.07 0.26 27.82
C GLY A 285 -25.51 0.44 28.31
N GLY A 286 -26.14 -0.67 28.72
CA GLY A 286 -27.56 -0.74 29.06
C GLY A 286 -28.42 -1.47 28.03
N VAL A 287 -27.77 -2.08 27.03
CA VAL A 287 -28.27 -3.07 26.09
C VAL A 287 -27.20 -4.16 25.93
N GLU A 288 -27.59 -5.39 25.62
CA GLU A 288 -26.73 -6.54 25.34
C GLU A 288 -26.97 -7.05 23.91
N ILE A 289 -26.00 -7.75 23.30
CA ILE A 289 -26.19 -8.35 21.96
C ILE A 289 -27.35 -9.36 22.04
N GLY A 290 -28.26 -9.31 21.07
CA GLY A 290 -29.52 -10.06 21.06
C GLY A 290 -30.70 -9.35 21.73
N ASP A 291 -30.52 -8.21 22.42
CA ASP A 291 -31.66 -7.44 22.94
C ASP A 291 -32.52 -6.91 21.79
N SER A 292 -33.82 -7.16 21.86
CA SER A 292 -34.81 -6.42 21.06
C SER A 292 -34.97 -5.02 21.65
N VAL A 293 -34.76 -3.96 20.85
CA VAL A 293 -34.85 -2.58 21.33
C VAL A 293 -35.75 -1.72 20.46
N GLN A 294 -36.37 -0.72 21.08
CA GLN A 294 -36.94 0.44 20.41
C GLN A 294 -36.06 1.66 20.69
N VAL A 295 -35.72 2.40 19.64
CA VAL A 295 -34.83 3.57 19.67
C VAL A 295 -35.56 4.77 19.08
N THR A 296 -35.53 5.92 19.77
CA THR A 296 -36.01 7.20 19.27
C THR A 296 -34.86 8.20 19.23
N GLY A 297 -34.53 8.75 18.06
CA GLY A 297 -33.36 9.59 17.88
C GLY A 297 -33.36 10.40 16.59
N GLY A 298 -32.40 11.32 16.47
CA GLY A 298 -32.17 12.08 15.24
C GLY A 298 -31.29 11.29 14.27
N VAL A 299 -31.67 11.23 13.00
CA VAL A 299 -30.89 10.61 11.92
C VAL A 299 -29.88 11.63 11.36
N SER A 300 -28.67 11.19 11.05
CA SER A 300 -27.61 12.01 10.46
C SER A 300 -26.54 11.16 9.82
N GLU A 301 -25.90 11.66 8.76
CA GLU A 301 -24.64 11.10 8.29
C GLU A 301 -23.49 11.49 9.24
N TYR A 302 -22.58 10.56 9.51
CA TYR A 302 -21.34 10.84 10.24
C TYR A 302 -20.20 10.01 9.65
N SER A 303 -19.17 10.65 9.10
CA SER A 303 -18.13 9.98 8.30
C SER A 303 -18.73 9.15 7.15
N GLU A 304 -19.76 9.69 6.52
CA GLU A 304 -20.54 9.10 5.42
C GLU A 304 -21.41 7.87 5.76
N VAL A 305 -21.42 7.40 7.03
CA VAL A 305 -22.38 6.36 7.47
C VAL A 305 -23.66 6.92 8.09
N THR A 306 -24.78 6.22 7.86
CA THR A 306 -26.08 6.53 8.47
C THR A 306 -26.09 6.16 9.95
N GLN A 307 -26.34 7.14 10.83
CA GLN A 307 -26.47 6.88 12.27
C GLN A 307 -27.70 7.55 12.93
N ILE A 308 -28.18 6.94 14.01
CA ILE A 308 -29.21 7.50 14.90
C ILE A 308 -28.55 7.96 16.20
N THR A 309 -28.55 9.27 16.47
CA THR A 309 -28.22 9.79 17.81
C THR A 309 -29.43 9.59 18.73
N THR A 310 -29.38 8.59 19.63
CA THR A 310 -30.52 8.24 20.48
C THR A 310 -30.82 9.29 21.55
N THR A 311 -32.12 9.55 21.73
CA THR A 311 -32.67 10.35 22.84
C THR A 311 -33.47 9.51 23.83
N ALA A 312 -33.92 8.32 23.40
CA ALA A 312 -34.54 7.31 24.24
C ALA A 312 -34.32 5.92 23.62
N THR A 313 -33.89 4.96 24.46
CA THR A 313 -33.78 3.54 24.10
C THR A 313 -34.53 2.73 25.14
N SER A 314 -35.28 1.71 24.72
CA SER A 314 -35.98 0.77 25.62
C SER A 314 -35.96 -0.65 25.10
N ILE A 315 -35.56 -1.60 25.96
CA ILE A 315 -35.59 -3.04 25.67
C ILE A 315 -37.05 -3.53 25.63
N LEU A 316 -37.38 -4.26 24.58
CA LEU A 316 -38.66 -4.93 24.34
C LEU A 316 -38.59 -6.37 24.86
N THR A 317 -39.65 -6.84 25.52
CA THR A 317 -39.63 -8.16 26.19
C THR A 317 -40.99 -8.85 26.11
N GLY A 318 -41.00 -10.19 26.23
CA GLY A 318 -42.24 -10.97 26.27
C GLY A 318 -42.92 -11.04 24.90
N GLU A 319 -44.17 -10.61 24.81
CA GLU A 319 -44.93 -10.60 23.55
C GLU A 319 -44.51 -9.44 22.60
N ASP A 320 -43.77 -8.45 23.12
CA ASP A 320 -43.26 -7.31 22.35
C ASP A 320 -41.82 -7.53 21.83
N ALA A 321 -41.17 -8.64 22.20
CA ALA A 321 -39.83 -8.98 21.71
C ALA A 321 -39.85 -9.35 20.21
N LEU A 322 -38.77 -9.00 19.51
CA LEU A 322 -38.58 -9.30 18.09
C LEU A 322 -38.10 -10.74 17.90
N GLY A 323 -37.96 -11.16 16.63
CA GLY A 323 -37.17 -12.35 16.29
C GLY A 323 -35.66 -12.11 16.48
N GLU A 324 -34.85 -13.11 16.15
CA GLU A 324 -33.38 -12.97 16.11
C GLU A 324 -32.97 -12.22 14.83
N ALA A 325 -31.93 -11.38 14.89
CA ALA A 325 -31.24 -10.91 13.69
C ALA A 325 -30.30 -12.02 13.21
N VAL A 326 -30.31 -12.30 11.92
CA VAL A 326 -29.46 -13.34 11.31
C VAL A 326 -28.31 -12.66 10.56
N ALA A 327 -27.09 -13.18 10.75
CA ALA A 327 -25.94 -12.73 10.00
C ALA A 327 -26.11 -13.07 8.51
N VAL A 328 -25.88 -12.11 7.62
CA VAL A 328 -26.01 -12.33 6.18
C VAL A 328 -24.77 -13.05 5.66
N ALA A 329 -24.96 -14.26 5.15
CA ALA A 329 -23.91 -15.01 4.44
C ALA A 329 -23.47 -14.23 3.19
N LEU A 330 -22.17 -13.92 3.11
CA LEU A 330 -21.58 -13.16 2.02
C LEU A 330 -20.50 -14.01 1.31
N PRO A 331 -20.87 -14.85 0.33
CA PRO A 331 -19.95 -15.76 -0.38
C PRO A 331 -19.03 -15.09 -1.39
N GLU A 332 -19.33 -13.85 -1.79
CA GLU A 332 -18.57 -13.05 -2.74
C GLU A 332 -18.49 -11.62 -2.18
N TRP A 333 -17.30 -11.00 -2.18
CA TRP A 333 -17.14 -9.60 -1.75
C TRP A 333 -17.74 -8.64 -2.80
N PRO A 334 -18.60 -7.68 -2.42
CA PRO A 334 -19.16 -6.73 -3.37
C PRO A 334 -18.08 -5.76 -3.88
N THR A 335 -17.99 -5.61 -5.20
CA THR A 335 -16.86 -4.93 -5.87
C THR A 335 -17.01 -3.42 -6.01
N THR A 336 -18.21 -2.87 -5.73
CA THR A 336 -18.48 -1.43 -5.83
C THR A 336 -19.16 -0.91 -4.58
N ASP A 337 -18.94 0.38 -4.24
CA ASP A 337 -19.54 1.02 -3.07
C ASP A 337 -21.07 0.88 -3.06
N ALA A 338 -21.73 1.01 -4.21
CA ALA A 338 -23.19 0.87 -4.31
C ALA A 338 -23.71 -0.54 -3.98
N GLU A 339 -22.86 -1.58 -4.14
CA GLU A 339 -23.18 -2.96 -3.76
C GLU A 339 -22.77 -3.27 -2.31
N ARG A 340 -21.82 -2.53 -1.74
CA ARG A 340 -21.45 -2.58 -0.31
C ARG A 340 -22.47 -1.82 0.56
N GLU A 341 -22.97 -0.68 0.08
CA GLU A 341 -23.95 0.21 0.71
C GLU A 341 -25.21 -0.50 1.19
N VAL A 342 -25.74 -1.47 0.42
CA VAL A 342 -26.94 -2.21 0.83
C VAL A 342 -26.71 -3.05 2.09
N PHE A 343 -25.48 -3.21 2.56
CA PHE A 343 -25.12 -3.93 3.78
C PHE A 343 -24.61 -3.01 4.91
N GLU A 344 -24.63 -1.68 4.76
CA GLU A 344 -24.10 -0.74 5.77
C GLU A 344 -24.73 -0.95 7.16
N GLY A 345 -23.91 -1.21 8.18
CA GLY A 345 -24.35 -1.47 9.55
C GLY A 345 -25.02 -2.82 9.80
N MET A 346 -25.05 -3.72 8.81
CA MET A 346 -25.59 -5.09 8.97
C MET A 346 -24.55 -6.06 9.52
N LEU A 347 -25.03 -7.07 10.26
CA LEU A 347 -24.26 -8.23 10.67
C LEU A 347 -24.10 -9.18 9.48
N LEU A 348 -22.85 -9.43 9.12
CA LEU A 348 -22.42 -10.29 8.04
C LEU A 348 -21.69 -11.52 8.57
N ALA A 349 -21.76 -12.60 7.80
CA ALA A 349 -20.89 -13.76 7.90
C ALA A 349 -20.13 -13.89 6.57
N PRO A 350 -18.96 -13.20 6.43
CA PRO A 350 -18.11 -13.33 5.27
C PRO A 350 -17.73 -14.80 5.01
N GLN A 351 -17.68 -15.15 3.72
CA GLN A 351 -17.35 -16.46 3.20
C GLN A 351 -16.48 -16.27 1.94
N GLY A 352 -15.79 -17.33 1.52
CA GLY A 352 -14.80 -17.25 0.45
C GLY A 352 -13.39 -17.03 0.99
N ASP A 353 -12.48 -16.70 0.10
CA ASP A 353 -11.05 -16.63 0.37
C ASP A 353 -10.64 -15.18 0.68
N TYR A 354 -10.38 -14.88 1.95
CA TYR A 354 -9.83 -13.59 2.39
C TYR A 354 -8.43 -13.82 2.92
N VAL A 355 -7.45 -13.06 2.42
CA VAL A 355 -6.07 -13.09 2.90
C VAL A 355 -5.67 -11.75 3.50
N VAL A 356 -4.74 -11.77 4.46
CA VAL A 356 -4.12 -10.55 5.01
C VAL A 356 -3.22 -9.90 3.96
N THR A 357 -3.40 -8.60 3.72
CA THR A 357 -2.65 -7.78 2.74
C THR A 357 -1.97 -6.56 3.36
N ASP A 358 -2.46 -6.06 4.51
CA ASP A 358 -1.75 -5.10 5.35
C ASP A 358 -1.81 -5.47 6.84
N ASN A 359 -0.72 -5.22 7.55
CA ASN A 359 -0.66 -5.25 9.01
C ASN A 359 0.10 -4.04 9.60
N TYR A 360 0.50 -3.06 8.78
CA TYR A 360 1.29 -1.92 9.21
C TYR A 360 0.51 -1.06 10.21
N SER A 361 -0.77 -0.78 9.90
CA SER A 361 -1.66 0.04 10.74
C SER A 361 -2.10 -0.66 12.04
N LEU A 362 -1.90 -1.98 12.18
CA LEU A 362 -2.30 -2.77 13.35
C LEU A 362 -1.69 -2.25 14.65
N ASN A 363 -0.40 -1.88 14.62
CA ASN A 363 0.32 -1.31 15.77
C ASN A 363 -0.15 0.12 16.13
N GLN A 364 -0.81 0.82 15.20
CA GLN A 364 -1.22 2.21 15.38
C GLN A 364 -2.70 2.36 15.69
N PHE A 365 -3.58 1.73 14.91
CA PHE A 365 -5.04 1.90 14.96
C PHE A 365 -5.81 0.60 15.22
N GLY A 366 -5.14 -0.56 15.16
CA GLY A 366 -5.81 -1.86 15.31
C GLY A 366 -6.37 -2.42 14.00
N GLU A 367 -6.02 -1.80 12.87
CA GLU A 367 -6.53 -2.11 11.53
C GLU A 367 -5.63 -3.12 10.78
N ILE A 368 -6.25 -4.02 10.04
CA ILE A 368 -5.62 -5.05 9.18
C ILE A 368 -6.24 -4.92 7.79
N GLY A 369 -5.44 -4.83 6.73
CA GLY A 369 -5.93 -4.86 5.35
C GLY A 369 -6.17 -6.29 4.90
N LEU A 370 -7.30 -6.54 4.24
CA LEU A 370 -7.66 -7.83 3.65
C LEU A 370 -7.90 -7.68 2.14
N GLY A 371 -7.54 -8.72 1.38
CA GLY A 371 -7.90 -8.88 -0.02
C GLY A 371 -8.79 -10.12 -0.21
N PHE A 372 -9.91 -9.96 -0.91
CA PHE A 372 -10.72 -11.09 -1.38
C PHE A 372 -10.04 -11.75 -2.59
N GLU A 373 -10.04 -13.09 -2.66
CA GLU A 373 -9.39 -13.90 -3.70
C GLU A 373 -7.89 -13.61 -3.90
N GLY A 374 -7.17 -13.33 -2.81
CA GLY A 374 -5.72 -13.23 -2.78
C GLY A 374 -5.16 -11.82 -2.57
N LEU A 375 -3.83 -11.71 -2.65
CA LEU A 375 -3.09 -10.48 -2.29
C LEU A 375 -3.48 -9.27 -3.17
N LEU A 376 -3.25 -8.07 -2.63
CA LEU A 376 -3.31 -6.83 -3.40
C LEU A 376 -1.89 -6.50 -3.89
N LEU A 377 -1.71 -6.35 -5.20
CA LEU A 377 -0.38 -6.20 -5.80
C LEU A 377 -0.07 -4.73 -6.10
N THR A 378 1.18 -4.33 -5.93
CA THR A 378 1.61 -2.99 -6.32
C THR A 378 1.45 -2.85 -7.85
N PRO A 379 0.77 -1.83 -8.38
CA PRO A 379 0.53 -1.74 -9.82
C PRO A 379 1.79 -1.79 -10.70
N SER A 380 2.91 -1.21 -10.23
CA SER A 380 4.20 -1.23 -10.92
C SER A 380 5.06 -2.48 -10.66
N GLU A 381 4.55 -3.47 -9.93
CA GLU A 381 5.15 -4.81 -9.86
C GLU A 381 4.85 -5.59 -11.14
N VAL A 382 3.58 -5.60 -11.57
CA VAL A 382 3.10 -6.45 -12.67
C VAL A 382 2.82 -5.73 -13.99
N ALA A 383 2.75 -4.40 -13.98
CA ALA A 383 2.46 -3.59 -15.18
C ALA A 383 3.28 -2.31 -15.23
N ALA A 384 3.71 -1.91 -16.43
CA ALA A 384 4.55 -0.72 -16.59
C ALA A 384 3.82 0.56 -16.09
N PRO A 385 4.49 1.46 -15.35
CA PRO A 385 3.86 2.67 -14.83
C PRO A 385 3.15 3.53 -15.88
N GLY A 386 1.97 4.06 -15.53
CA GLY A 386 1.17 4.93 -16.41
C GLY A 386 0.51 4.21 -17.60
N THR A 387 0.44 2.88 -17.57
CA THR A 387 -0.31 2.08 -18.55
C THR A 387 -1.72 1.73 -18.06
N ALA A 388 -2.61 1.39 -19.00
CA ALA A 388 -3.97 0.99 -18.67
C ALA A 388 -4.02 -0.33 -17.89
N GLU A 389 -2.98 -1.16 -18.06
CA GLU A 389 -2.76 -2.39 -17.32
C GLU A 389 -2.44 -2.10 -15.84
N ALA A 390 -1.62 -1.09 -15.54
CA ALA A 390 -1.37 -0.66 -14.16
C ALA A 390 -2.61 0.00 -13.52
N ASP A 391 -3.35 0.83 -14.28
CA ASP A 391 -4.62 1.40 -13.83
C ASP A 391 -5.66 0.30 -13.50
N ALA A 392 -5.66 -0.81 -14.27
CA ALA A 392 -6.54 -1.95 -14.04
C ALA A 392 -6.19 -2.72 -12.75
N VAL A 393 -4.91 -2.88 -12.41
CA VAL A 393 -4.47 -3.49 -11.13
C VAL A 393 -4.87 -2.61 -9.95
N ALA A 394 -4.74 -1.28 -10.05
CA ALA A 394 -5.19 -0.38 -9.01
C ALA A 394 -6.71 -0.46 -8.77
N ALA A 395 -7.51 -0.50 -9.84
CA ALA A 395 -8.96 -0.65 -9.75
C ALA A 395 -9.40 -2.04 -9.24
N ASP A 396 -8.66 -3.10 -9.56
CA ASP A 396 -8.88 -4.45 -9.02
C ASP A 396 -8.61 -4.51 -7.50
N ASN A 397 -7.53 -3.87 -7.04
CA ASN A 397 -7.23 -3.76 -5.61
C ASN A 397 -8.34 -3.03 -4.84
N GLU A 398 -8.85 -1.91 -5.37
CA GLU A 398 -9.96 -1.14 -4.78
C GLU A 398 -11.28 -1.95 -4.75
N ALA A 399 -11.51 -2.78 -5.77
CA ALA A 399 -12.66 -3.67 -5.84
C ALA A 399 -12.59 -4.84 -4.84
N ARG A 400 -11.40 -5.40 -4.58
CA ARG A 400 -11.19 -6.58 -3.71
C ARG A 400 -10.81 -6.25 -2.26
N GLY A 401 -10.38 -5.02 -1.98
CA GLY A 401 -9.94 -4.58 -0.65
C GLY A 401 -11.07 -4.38 0.36
N VAL A 402 -10.78 -4.69 1.63
CA VAL A 402 -11.57 -4.34 2.81
C VAL A 402 -10.68 -4.32 4.06
N LEU A 403 -10.95 -3.43 5.02
CA LEU A 403 -10.23 -3.44 6.31
C LEU A 403 -10.94 -4.34 7.35
N LEU A 404 -10.18 -4.95 8.24
CA LEU A 404 -10.65 -5.48 9.52
C LEU A 404 -10.19 -4.53 10.64
N ASP A 405 -11.14 -4.02 11.42
CA ASP A 405 -10.96 -2.99 12.47
C ASP A 405 -11.04 -3.63 13.87
N ASP A 406 -10.54 -2.99 14.94
CA ASP A 406 -10.62 -3.54 16.31
C ASP A 406 -11.87 -3.12 17.10
N GLY A 407 -12.75 -2.30 16.52
CA GLY A 407 -13.96 -1.79 17.17
C GLY A 407 -13.69 -0.60 18.12
N GLN A 408 -12.50 -0.01 18.09
CA GLN A 408 -12.09 1.12 18.90
C GLN A 408 -11.69 2.32 18.02
N THR A 409 -11.42 3.44 18.68
CA THR A 409 -11.05 4.72 18.07
C THR A 409 -9.73 5.20 18.70
N TRP A 410 -8.86 4.26 19.04
CA TRP A 410 -7.60 4.51 19.74
C TRP A 410 -6.45 4.61 18.75
N ASN A 411 -5.52 5.50 19.06
CA ASN A 411 -4.18 5.45 18.49
C ASN A 411 -3.24 4.85 19.55
N TYR A 412 -2.87 3.59 19.39
CA TYR A 412 -2.03 2.83 20.31
C TYR A 412 -0.63 3.45 20.46
N MET A 413 -0.13 4.17 19.45
CA MET A 413 1.19 4.80 19.46
C MET A 413 1.26 6.09 20.32
N THR A 414 0.13 6.75 20.58
CA THR A 414 0.09 8.05 21.29
C THR A 414 -0.79 8.08 22.54
N ASN A 415 -1.76 7.17 22.67
CA ASN A 415 -2.70 7.14 23.79
C ASN A 415 -2.20 6.24 24.93
N ASN A 416 -1.91 6.83 26.10
CA ASN A 416 -1.41 6.10 27.27
C ASN A 416 -2.38 5.04 27.84
N SER A 417 -3.70 5.16 27.64
CA SER A 417 -4.63 4.08 27.99
C SER A 417 -4.51 2.93 27.01
N ALA A 418 -4.44 3.22 25.70
CA ALA A 418 -4.30 2.24 24.64
C ALA A 418 -2.98 1.44 24.76
N LYS A 419 -1.85 2.11 25.05
CA LYS A 419 -0.57 1.45 25.37
C LYS A 419 -0.61 0.49 26.57
N ASN A 420 -1.66 0.54 27.38
CA ASN A 420 -1.89 -0.35 28.51
C ASN A 420 -3.11 -1.27 28.33
N SER A 421 -3.62 -1.37 27.10
CA SER A 421 -4.47 -2.45 26.61
C SER A 421 -3.65 -3.30 25.62
N PRO A 422 -3.72 -4.64 25.65
CA PRO A 422 -3.09 -5.47 24.62
C PRO A 422 -3.51 -5.01 23.22
N LEU A 423 -2.58 -4.99 22.26
CA LEU A 423 -2.91 -4.78 20.84
C LEU A 423 -3.95 -5.81 20.41
N PRO A 424 -4.90 -5.46 19.54
CA PRO A 424 -5.89 -6.39 19.01
C PRO A 424 -5.23 -7.39 18.06
N TYR A 425 -5.81 -8.59 17.95
CA TYR A 425 -5.42 -9.69 17.05
C TYR A 425 -4.06 -10.34 17.33
N LEU A 426 -3.03 -9.55 17.55
CA LEU A 426 -1.62 -9.95 17.52
C LEU A 426 -1.10 -10.47 18.87
N THR A 427 -0.49 -11.65 18.86
CA THR A 427 0.39 -12.14 19.93
C THR A 427 1.60 -12.86 19.33
N LEU A 428 2.62 -13.19 20.13
CA LEU A 428 3.75 -14.03 19.67
C LEU A 428 3.30 -15.42 19.21
N ASP A 429 2.24 -15.98 19.82
CA ASP A 429 1.64 -17.28 19.48
C ASP A 429 0.49 -17.17 18.44
N THR A 430 0.21 -15.97 17.94
CA THR A 430 -0.87 -15.69 16.97
C THR A 430 -0.46 -14.48 16.14
N PRO A 431 0.42 -14.67 15.15
CA PRO A 431 0.86 -13.60 14.27
C PRO A 431 -0.25 -13.16 13.32
N VAL A 432 -0.09 -11.98 12.73
CA VAL A 432 -0.92 -11.46 11.65
C VAL A 432 0.02 -11.21 10.49
N THR A 433 0.28 -12.26 9.70
CA THR A 433 1.28 -12.28 8.63
C THR A 433 0.61 -12.06 7.28
N ILE A 434 1.16 -11.20 6.41
CA ILE A 434 0.65 -11.00 5.05
C ILE A 434 0.73 -12.31 4.27
N GLY A 435 -0.36 -12.66 3.57
CA GLY A 435 -0.57 -13.97 2.93
C GLY A 435 -1.36 -14.96 3.79
N ALA A 436 -1.59 -14.70 5.08
CA ALA A 436 -2.39 -15.57 5.93
C ALA A 436 -3.88 -15.58 5.53
N SER A 437 -4.44 -16.78 5.36
CA SER A 437 -5.88 -17.01 5.21
C SER A 437 -6.64 -16.58 6.47
N VAL A 438 -7.84 -16.00 6.30
CA VAL A 438 -8.69 -15.50 7.40
C VAL A 438 -9.93 -16.36 7.58
N ASP A 439 -10.04 -17.03 8.74
CA ASP A 439 -11.21 -17.83 9.12
C ASP A 439 -12.22 -17.01 9.91
N PHE A 440 -13.30 -16.59 9.25
CA PHE A 440 -14.45 -15.90 9.86
C PHE A 440 -15.41 -16.84 10.61
N THR A 441 -15.21 -18.17 10.58
CA THR A 441 -16.15 -19.13 11.20
C THR A 441 -15.98 -19.30 12.71
N VAL A 442 -14.93 -18.70 13.30
CA VAL A 442 -14.67 -18.74 14.75
C VAL A 442 -15.50 -17.74 15.56
N GLY A 443 -16.05 -16.71 14.91
CA GLY A 443 -16.84 -15.65 15.54
C GLY A 443 -18.34 -15.68 15.20
N ASP A 444 -19.10 -14.80 15.85
CA ASP A 444 -20.55 -14.62 15.60
C ASP A 444 -20.84 -13.67 14.42
N GLY A 445 -19.86 -13.45 13.53
CA GLY A 445 -19.91 -12.51 12.40
C GLY A 445 -19.26 -11.14 12.69
N VAL A 446 -19.36 -10.24 11.71
CA VAL A 446 -18.81 -8.86 11.72
C VAL A 446 -19.86 -7.87 11.24
N ILE A 447 -19.77 -6.60 11.64
CA ILE A 447 -20.60 -5.53 11.09
C ILE A 447 -19.87 -4.89 9.90
N LEU A 448 -20.52 -4.70 8.76
CA LEU A 448 -19.98 -3.82 7.72
C LEU A 448 -20.17 -2.36 8.13
N ASP A 449 -19.11 -1.57 8.10
CA ASP A 449 -19.07 -0.17 8.46
C ASP A 449 -18.22 0.58 7.42
N TYR A 450 -18.32 1.91 7.37
CA TYR A 450 -17.52 2.74 6.47
C TYR A 450 -16.93 3.92 7.24
N GLY A 451 -15.74 4.35 6.84
CA GLY A 451 -15.11 5.53 7.43
C GLY A 451 -13.64 5.66 7.10
N PHE A 452 -13.15 6.90 7.18
CA PHE A 452 -11.80 7.28 6.69
C PHE A 452 -11.58 6.88 5.23
N ASP A 453 -12.63 7.04 4.42
CA ASP A 453 -12.68 6.73 2.99
C ASP A 453 -12.53 5.21 2.66
N GLU A 454 -12.73 4.33 3.65
CA GLU A 454 -12.53 2.87 3.53
C GLU A 454 -13.69 2.03 4.10
N TRP A 455 -14.04 0.95 3.41
CA TRP A 455 -14.97 -0.08 3.89
C TRP A 455 -14.28 -1.02 4.87
N ARG A 456 -14.99 -1.39 5.94
CA ARG A 456 -14.39 -2.11 7.06
C ARG A 456 -15.33 -3.06 7.77
N PHE A 457 -14.82 -4.24 8.11
CA PHE A 457 -15.44 -5.18 9.03
C PHE A 457 -15.12 -4.79 10.47
N GLN A 458 -16.16 -4.48 11.24
CA GLN A 458 -16.10 -4.23 12.68
C GLN A 458 -16.43 -5.50 13.46
N PRO A 459 -15.73 -5.80 14.56
CA PRO A 459 -16.07 -6.89 15.45
C PRO A 459 -17.32 -6.53 16.26
N THR A 460 -18.13 -7.52 16.65
CA THR A 460 -19.37 -7.25 17.40
C THR A 460 -19.14 -6.66 18.80
N ALA A 461 -17.92 -6.75 19.32
CA ALA A 461 -17.43 -6.03 20.49
C ALA A 461 -15.93 -5.71 20.33
N PRO A 462 -15.40 -4.68 21.02
CA PRO A 462 -13.97 -4.31 20.94
C PRO A 462 -12.99 -5.47 21.20
N VAL A 463 -12.03 -5.64 20.30
CA VAL A 463 -10.98 -6.68 20.37
C VAL A 463 -9.80 -6.24 21.23
N LYS A 464 -9.27 -7.14 22.07
CA LYS A 464 -8.12 -6.87 22.97
C LYS A 464 -7.24 -8.10 23.11
N GLY A 465 -6.05 -8.06 22.53
CA GLY A 465 -5.35 -9.32 22.23
C GLY A 465 -6.25 -10.15 21.31
N THR A 466 -6.42 -11.42 21.64
CA THR A 466 -7.36 -12.32 20.96
C THR A 466 -8.76 -12.35 21.61
N GLU A 467 -9.04 -11.57 22.66
CA GLU A 467 -10.38 -11.48 23.26
C GLU A 467 -11.36 -10.80 22.29
N ASN A 468 -12.51 -11.43 22.03
CA ASN A 468 -13.56 -11.02 21.11
C ASN A 468 -13.18 -10.98 19.62
N SER A 469 -12.05 -11.57 19.21
CA SER A 469 -11.69 -11.66 17.78
C SER A 469 -12.79 -12.37 16.99
N PRO A 470 -13.36 -11.76 15.94
CA PRO A 470 -14.33 -12.42 15.06
C PRO A 470 -13.68 -13.40 14.07
N VAL A 471 -12.34 -13.38 13.98
CA VAL A 471 -11.55 -14.18 13.03
C VAL A 471 -10.40 -14.92 13.71
N ALA A 472 -9.92 -15.96 13.03
CA ALA A 472 -8.60 -16.54 13.24
C ALA A 472 -7.75 -16.39 11.97
N PHE A 473 -6.43 -16.39 12.11
CA PHE A 473 -5.48 -16.31 11.01
C PHE A 473 -4.72 -17.64 10.89
N GLU A 474 -4.41 -18.03 9.65
CA GLU A 474 -3.46 -19.10 9.38
C GLU A 474 -2.03 -18.68 9.76
N ASP A 475 -1.26 -19.58 10.37
CA ASP A 475 0.17 -19.36 10.61
C ASP A 475 0.96 -19.81 9.37
N VAL A 476 1.20 -18.87 8.46
CA VAL A 476 1.93 -19.07 7.20
C VAL A 476 3.44 -18.84 7.32
N ARG A 477 3.97 -18.67 8.54
CA ARG A 477 5.38 -18.34 8.76
C ARG A 477 6.33 -19.47 8.37
N GLU A 478 7.31 -19.12 7.55
CA GLU A 478 8.34 -20.04 7.07
C GLU A 478 9.51 -20.12 8.05
N ALA A 479 9.86 -21.33 8.49
CA ALA A 479 10.92 -21.54 9.48
C ALA A 479 12.35 -21.38 8.93
N ALA A 480 12.53 -21.47 7.61
CA ALA A 480 13.78 -21.33 6.85
C ALA A 480 13.43 -21.17 5.35
N PRO A 481 14.36 -20.71 4.49
CA PRO A 481 14.13 -20.63 3.04
C PRO A 481 13.72 -21.98 2.42
N ASN A 482 12.77 -21.95 1.50
CA ASN A 482 12.08 -23.11 0.91
C ASN A 482 12.77 -23.64 -0.36
N LEU A 483 14.10 -23.78 -0.33
CA LEU A 483 14.87 -24.37 -1.42
C LEU A 483 14.75 -25.91 -1.40
N ALA A 484 14.24 -26.49 -2.48
CA ALA A 484 14.22 -27.93 -2.72
C ALA A 484 15.61 -28.50 -3.05
N ASP A 485 16.47 -27.70 -3.68
CA ASP A 485 17.91 -27.96 -3.81
C ASP A 485 18.72 -26.71 -3.41
N ARG A 486 19.80 -26.89 -2.65
CA ARG A 486 20.74 -25.80 -2.29
C ARG A 486 21.98 -25.75 -3.18
N GLY A 487 22.16 -26.72 -4.08
CA GLY A 487 23.33 -26.82 -4.95
C GLY A 487 24.65 -26.94 -4.16
N ASP A 488 25.74 -26.50 -4.77
CA ASP A 488 27.07 -26.43 -4.13
C ASP A 488 27.26 -25.10 -3.38
N VAL A 489 26.62 -24.03 -3.86
CA VAL A 489 26.76 -22.66 -3.36
C VAL A 489 25.41 -21.96 -3.40
N THR A 490 25.10 -21.18 -2.37
CA THR A 490 23.96 -20.26 -2.36
C THR A 490 24.41 -18.81 -2.26
N VAL A 491 23.75 -17.92 -3.01
CA VAL A 491 23.99 -16.48 -2.98
C VAL A 491 22.70 -15.78 -2.55
N ALA A 492 22.78 -14.88 -1.57
CA ALA A 492 21.62 -14.15 -1.06
C ALA A 492 21.86 -12.64 -0.99
N THR A 493 20.77 -11.88 -0.87
CA THR A 493 20.74 -10.45 -0.51
C THR A 493 19.84 -10.23 0.69
N PHE A 494 20.25 -9.33 1.60
CA PHE A 494 19.49 -9.03 2.79
C PHE A 494 19.78 -7.61 3.31
N ASN A 495 18.81 -6.72 3.13
CA ASN A 495 18.73 -5.46 3.87
C ASN A 495 18.39 -5.73 5.34
N VAL A 496 19.29 -5.38 6.26
CA VAL A 496 19.19 -5.69 7.70
C VAL A 496 18.72 -4.51 8.58
N LEU A 497 17.93 -3.57 8.04
CA LEU A 497 17.25 -2.50 8.77
C LEU A 497 18.17 -1.68 9.69
N ASN A 498 19.01 -0.83 9.10
CA ASN A 498 19.93 0.09 9.78
C ASN A 498 20.73 -0.59 10.92
N TYR A 499 21.59 -1.57 10.60
CA TYR A 499 22.48 -2.18 11.60
C TYR A 499 23.69 -1.26 11.87
N PHE A 500 23.62 -0.56 13.01
CA PHE A 500 24.58 0.45 13.46
C PHE A 500 25.13 0.10 14.85
N THR A 501 26.45 0.02 14.96
CA THR A 501 27.13 -0.17 16.25
C THR A 501 27.48 1.16 16.93
N THR A 502 27.47 2.27 16.18
CA THR A 502 27.51 3.62 16.73
C THR A 502 26.13 3.99 17.28
N LEU A 503 26.03 4.18 18.60
CA LEU A 503 24.74 4.32 19.30
C LEU A 503 24.19 5.75 19.31
N GLY A 504 22.88 5.89 19.12
CA GLY A 504 22.20 7.20 19.13
C GLY A 504 22.36 8.01 20.42
N ALA A 505 22.49 7.33 21.57
CA ALA A 505 22.75 7.95 22.87
C ALA A 505 24.08 8.72 22.94
N ASP A 506 25.12 8.23 22.26
CA ASP A 506 26.46 8.82 22.30
C ASP A 506 26.61 10.04 21.37
N TYR A 507 25.80 10.10 20.31
CA TYR A 507 25.70 11.25 19.41
C TYR A 507 24.70 12.33 19.87
N GLY A 508 23.90 12.05 20.90
CA GLY A 508 22.87 12.97 21.39
C GLY A 508 21.67 13.09 20.44
N CYS A 509 21.39 12.00 19.72
CA CYS A 509 20.24 11.88 18.81
C CYS A 509 18.90 11.95 19.58
N SER A 510 17.80 12.12 18.85
CA SER A 510 16.46 11.92 19.41
C SER A 510 16.08 10.43 19.38
N ALA A 511 15.23 9.99 20.32
CA ALA A 511 14.82 8.59 20.43
C ALA A 511 13.34 8.37 20.14
N TYR A 512 13.05 7.23 19.51
CA TYR A 512 11.80 6.50 19.61
C TYR A 512 11.75 5.87 21.02
N ASN A 513 10.67 6.10 21.78
CA ASN A 513 10.58 5.71 23.20
C ASN A 513 9.42 4.73 23.45
N ASP A 514 9.67 3.76 24.33
CA ASP A 514 8.67 2.81 24.81
C ASP A 514 7.56 3.50 25.64
N ARG A 515 6.55 2.74 26.08
CA ARG A 515 5.45 3.28 26.89
C ARG A 515 5.84 3.76 28.29
N GLN A 516 7.06 3.47 28.75
CA GLN A 516 7.61 3.92 30.03
C GLN A 516 8.52 5.16 29.88
N GLY A 517 8.86 5.53 28.64
CA GLY A 517 9.77 6.63 28.31
C GLY A 517 11.24 6.23 28.26
N ASN A 518 11.55 4.93 28.11
CA ASN A 518 12.90 4.46 27.82
C ASN A 518 13.17 4.60 26.31
N PRO A 519 14.35 5.09 25.90
CA PRO A 519 14.70 5.22 24.49
C PRO A 519 15.12 3.86 23.91
N ILE A 520 14.55 3.49 22.76
CA ILE A 520 14.70 2.18 22.11
C ILE A 520 15.56 2.31 20.84
N ALA A 521 15.02 2.97 19.82
CA ALA A 521 15.69 3.22 18.54
C ALA A 521 15.93 4.72 18.32
N THR A 522 16.89 5.04 17.45
CA THR A 522 17.19 6.42 17.04
C THR A 522 16.07 6.91 16.11
N SER A 523 15.51 8.10 16.40
CA SER A 523 14.42 8.70 15.59
C SER A 523 14.83 9.93 14.80
N ASN A 524 15.94 10.57 15.16
CA ASN A 524 16.52 11.67 14.38
C ASN A 524 17.95 11.94 14.82
N CYS A 525 18.91 11.86 13.89
CA CYS A 525 20.28 12.33 14.12
C CYS A 525 20.89 13.17 12.97
N GLY A 526 20.11 13.54 11.94
CA GLY A 526 20.66 14.04 10.68
C GLY A 526 21.58 12.98 10.05
N ASN A 527 22.76 13.38 9.53
CA ASN A 527 23.83 12.45 9.12
C ASN A 527 24.58 11.86 10.34
N GLY A 528 23.85 11.46 11.39
CA GLY A 528 24.39 10.77 12.55
C GLY A 528 24.12 9.27 12.46
N PRO A 529 24.39 8.50 13.53
CA PRO A 529 24.02 7.10 13.57
C PRO A 529 22.50 6.90 13.44
N ARG A 530 22.12 5.76 12.88
CA ARG A 530 20.74 5.29 12.76
C ARG A 530 20.55 4.07 13.68
N GLY A 531 19.54 3.24 13.48
CA GLY A 531 19.36 1.98 14.24
C GLY A 531 19.19 2.16 15.77
N ALA A 532 19.79 1.26 16.54
CA ALA A 532 19.66 1.20 18.00
C ALA A 532 20.06 2.50 18.74
N PHE A 533 19.30 2.87 19.77
CA PHE A 533 19.63 4.05 20.58
C PHE A 533 20.73 3.78 21.62
N ASN A 534 20.85 2.54 22.10
CA ASN A 534 21.80 2.13 23.13
C ASN A 534 22.10 0.63 23.06
N GLU A 535 23.16 0.19 23.75
CA GLU A 535 23.66 -1.19 23.78
C GLU A 535 22.57 -2.26 23.95
N GLU A 536 21.63 -2.05 24.89
CA GLU A 536 20.56 -3.02 25.20
C GLU A 536 19.57 -3.20 24.03
N ASN A 537 19.50 -2.23 23.12
CA ASN A 537 18.67 -2.30 21.93
C ASN A 537 19.48 -2.69 20.68
N LEU A 538 20.81 -2.51 20.71
CA LEU A 538 21.71 -3.14 19.73
C LEU A 538 21.70 -4.66 19.91
N GLU A 539 21.82 -5.15 21.15
CA GLU A 539 21.68 -6.58 21.49
C GLU A 539 20.34 -7.14 20.97
N ARG A 540 19.22 -6.42 21.13
CA ARG A 540 17.91 -6.83 20.58
C ARG A 540 17.83 -6.85 19.05
N GLN A 541 18.50 -5.92 18.39
CA GLN A 541 18.53 -5.85 16.93
C GLN A 541 19.42 -6.99 16.37
N GLU A 542 20.59 -7.16 16.97
CA GLU A 542 21.58 -8.17 16.64
C GLU A 542 21.06 -9.60 16.86
N ASP A 543 20.39 -9.89 17.99
CA ASP A 543 19.73 -11.18 18.27
C ASP A 543 18.88 -11.65 17.07
N LYS A 544 18.02 -10.78 16.55
CA LYS A 544 17.12 -11.09 15.42
C LYS A 544 17.88 -11.23 14.09
N ILE A 545 18.83 -10.35 13.80
CA ILE A 545 19.61 -10.40 12.56
C ILE A 545 20.53 -11.63 12.51
N VAL A 546 21.17 -11.96 13.63
CA VAL A 546 21.97 -13.20 13.80
C VAL A 546 21.09 -14.43 13.59
N ALA A 547 19.92 -14.50 14.22
CA ALA A 547 18.98 -15.61 14.03
C ALA A 547 18.53 -15.76 12.56
N ALA A 548 18.29 -14.65 11.86
CA ALA A 548 17.93 -14.64 10.44
C ALA A 548 19.08 -15.12 9.55
N ILE A 549 20.27 -14.52 9.64
CA ILE A 549 21.44 -14.91 8.82
C ILE A 549 21.85 -16.38 9.08
N GLN A 550 21.83 -16.83 10.33
CA GLN A 550 22.17 -18.21 10.70
C GLN A 550 21.20 -19.25 10.15
N THR A 551 19.96 -18.85 9.85
CA THR A 551 18.87 -19.71 9.35
C THR A 551 18.73 -19.62 7.82
N LEU A 552 18.98 -18.44 7.24
CA LEU A 552 19.19 -18.23 5.80
C LEU A 552 20.33 -19.12 5.29
N ASP A 553 21.41 -19.20 6.09
CA ASP A 553 22.55 -20.12 5.95
C ASP A 553 23.19 -20.13 4.55
N ALA A 554 23.28 -18.96 3.93
CA ALA A 554 23.81 -18.84 2.57
C ALA A 554 25.34 -18.82 2.53
N SER A 555 25.92 -19.28 1.42
CA SER A 555 27.37 -19.34 1.21
C SER A 555 27.99 -17.95 1.03
N VAL A 556 27.28 -17.05 0.34
CA VAL A 556 27.58 -15.61 0.18
C VAL A 556 26.32 -14.79 0.44
N ILE A 557 26.43 -13.69 1.20
CA ILE A 557 25.32 -12.76 1.45
C ILE A 557 25.78 -11.33 1.15
N SER A 558 25.11 -10.67 0.19
CA SER A 558 25.08 -9.21 0.08
C SER A 558 24.24 -8.64 1.21
N LEU A 559 24.83 -7.74 1.99
CA LEU A 559 24.17 -7.04 3.09
C LEU A 559 24.00 -5.57 2.73
N GLU A 560 22.77 -5.09 2.82
CA GLU A 560 22.40 -3.69 2.70
C GLU A 560 22.13 -3.10 4.10
N GLU A 561 22.09 -1.78 4.26
CA GLU A 561 21.86 -1.11 5.56
C GLU A 561 22.92 -1.35 6.68
N ILE A 562 24.16 -1.66 6.32
CA ILE A 562 25.29 -1.73 7.28
C ILE A 562 25.90 -0.33 7.48
N GLU A 563 26.21 0.03 8.74
CA GLU A 563 26.92 1.28 9.06
C GLU A 563 28.28 1.40 8.35
N ASP A 564 28.56 2.55 7.73
CA ASP A 564 29.92 2.95 7.38
C ASP A 564 30.59 3.63 8.58
N SER A 565 31.20 2.80 9.44
CA SER A 565 31.81 3.27 10.70
C SER A 565 32.98 4.26 10.50
N SER A 566 33.45 4.48 9.27
CA SER A 566 34.47 5.50 8.98
C SER A 566 33.95 6.94 9.12
N ASP A 567 32.65 7.18 8.90
CA ASP A 567 32.00 8.48 9.15
C ASP A 567 31.91 8.83 10.65
N PHE A 568 31.94 7.81 11.51
CA PHE A 568 31.96 7.94 12.96
C PHE A 568 33.39 7.92 13.56
N GLY A 569 34.40 7.78 12.71
CA GLY A 569 35.83 7.83 13.06
C GLY A 569 36.45 6.49 13.44
N GLY A 570 35.77 5.38 13.15
CA GLY A 570 36.28 4.00 13.22
C GLY A 570 36.99 3.55 11.94
N HIS A 571 37.23 2.24 11.83
CA HIS A 571 37.49 1.58 10.55
C HIS A 571 36.16 1.34 9.83
N ARG A 572 36.13 1.36 8.50
CA ARG A 572 34.91 1.21 7.69
C ARG A 572 34.14 -0.09 7.93
N ASP A 573 34.84 -1.13 8.38
CA ASP A 573 34.27 -2.45 8.65
C ASP A 573 34.03 -2.73 10.15
N ASP A 574 34.14 -1.73 11.04
CA ASP A 574 33.98 -1.96 12.50
C ASP A 574 32.59 -2.56 12.82
N ALA A 575 31.50 -2.01 12.27
CA ALA A 575 30.16 -2.59 12.41
C ALA A 575 30.04 -3.99 11.77
N LEU A 576 30.49 -4.17 10.52
CA LEU A 576 30.46 -5.45 9.80
C LEU A 576 31.21 -6.57 10.55
N SER A 577 32.37 -6.25 11.11
CA SER A 577 33.19 -7.18 11.89
C SER A 577 32.53 -7.54 13.23
N THR A 578 31.77 -6.61 13.83
CA THR A 578 30.98 -6.86 15.05
C THR A 578 29.87 -7.87 14.77
N LEU A 579 29.15 -7.72 13.66
CA LEU A 579 28.12 -8.68 13.22
C LEU A 579 28.72 -10.07 12.97
N VAL A 580 29.87 -10.16 12.30
CA VAL A 580 30.54 -11.46 12.06
C VAL A 580 31.07 -12.09 13.35
N ASP A 581 31.58 -11.30 14.30
CA ASP A 581 31.94 -11.79 15.63
C ASP A 581 30.71 -12.35 16.38
N ALA A 582 29.54 -11.71 16.25
CA ALA A 582 28.28 -12.19 16.84
C ALA A 582 27.77 -13.49 16.18
N LEU A 583 27.77 -13.55 14.85
CA LEU A 583 27.42 -14.76 14.06
C LEU A 583 28.32 -15.96 14.44
N ASN A 584 29.63 -15.74 14.56
CA ASN A 584 30.59 -16.78 14.96
C ASN A 584 30.47 -17.16 16.45
N ALA A 585 30.07 -16.23 17.31
CA ALA A 585 29.80 -16.50 18.72
C ALA A 585 28.56 -17.40 18.89
N ASP A 586 27.49 -17.17 18.13
CA ASP A 586 26.29 -18.02 18.11
C ASP A 586 26.58 -19.40 17.47
N ALA A 587 27.24 -19.44 16.31
CA ALA A 587 27.67 -20.68 15.67
C ALA A 587 28.65 -21.50 16.55
N GLY A 588 29.33 -20.86 17.51
CA GLY A 588 30.35 -21.47 18.38
C GLY A 588 31.63 -21.89 17.63
N THR A 589 31.79 -21.41 16.39
CA THR A 589 32.90 -21.71 15.46
C THR A 589 33.12 -20.53 14.53
N ASP A 590 34.31 -20.44 13.93
CA ASP A 590 34.64 -19.46 12.89
C ASP A 590 33.97 -19.88 11.55
N LYS A 591 32.63 -19.84 11.50
CA LYS A 591 31.78 -20.24 10.35
C LYS A 591 31.77 -19.16 9.27
N TRP A 592 31.73 -17.90 9.68
CA TRP A 592 31.57 -16.72 8.82
C TRP A 592 32.84 -15.89 8.74
N ALA A 593 33.08 -15.32 7.57
CA ALA A 593 34.02 -14.24 7.32
C ALA A 593 33.30 -13.09 6.60
N TYR A 594 33.97 -11.95 6.49
CA TYR A 594 33.53 -10.82 5.68
C TYR A 594 34.61 -10.42 4.68
N VAL A 595 34.21 -9.77 3.60
CA VAL A 595 35.17 -9.17 2.66
C VAL A 595 35.70 -7.87 3.28
N GLU A 596 36.94 -7.90 3.78
CA GLU A 596 37.63 -6.75 4.38
C GLU A 596 37.85 -5.61 3.36
N THR A 597 37.60 -4.36 3.74
CA THR A 597 37.99 -3.19 2.94
C THR A 597 39.54 -3.14 2.89
N PRO A 598 40.19 -3.15 1.70
CA PRO A 598 41.64 -3.22 1.61
C PRO A 598 42.38 -2.04 2.29
N GLU A 599 43.53 -2.29 2.92
CA GLU A 599 44.28 -1.24 3.66
C GLU A 599 44.65 -0.07 2.74
N GLY A 600 44.02 1.09 2.98
CA GLY A 600 44.25 2.31 2.21
C GLY A 600 43.52 2.37 0.86
N TYR A 601 42.47 1.57 0.68
CA TYR A 601 41.54 1.71 -0.44
C TYR A 601 40.96 3.14 -0.49
N ASP A 602 40.93 3.74 -1.68
CA ASP A 602 40.39 5.09 -1.89
C ASP A 602 38.88 4.95 -2.17
N VAL A 603 38.09 4.89 -1.10
CA VAL A 603 36.62 4.75 -1.21
C VAL A 603 36.08 5.93 -2.03
N PRO A 604 35.41 5.69 -3.17
CA PRO A 604 34.80 6.75 -3.97
C PRO A 604 33.87 7.58 -3.10
N THR A 605 33.94 8.91 -3.19
CA THR A 605 33.20 9.79 -2.26
C THR A 605 31.70 9.86 -2.62
N SER A 606 30.95 8.80 -2.35
CA SER A 606 29.48 8.81 -2.23
C SER A 606 29.08 9.73 -1.08
N GLY A 607 28.71 10.97 -1.41
CA GLY A 607 28.84 12.12 -0.52
C GLY A 607 28.02 12.10 0.78
N ASN A 608 28.59 11.56 1.86
CA ASN A 608 28.10 11.58 3.25
C ASN A 608 26.80 10.77 3.50
N ASP A 609 26.66 9.57 2.93
CA ASP A 609 25.79 8.56 3.55
C ASP A 609 26.59 7.66 4.49
N VAL A 610 26.01 7.43 5.66
CA VAL A 610 26.56 6.70 6.81
C VAL A 610 26.30 5.19 6.70
N ILE A 611 25.96 4.71 5.50
CA ILE A 611 25.54 3.34 5.17
C ILE A 611 26.35 2.83 3.99
N ARG A 612 26.70 1.54 4.02
CA ARG A 612 27.37 0.80 2.95
C ARG A 612 26.68 -0.54 2.66
N THR A 613 26.84 -1.02 1.43
CA THR A 613 26.64 -2.45 1.12
C THR A 613 27.87 -3.25 1.53
N ALA A 614 27.72 -4.51 1.93
CA ALA A 614 28.81 -5.36 2.42
C ALA A 614 28.64 -6.82 2.00
N PHE A 615 29.70 -7.63 2.14
CA PHE A 615 29.63 -9.08 1.91
C PHE A 615 30.08 -9.85 3.14
N ILE A 616 29.27 -10.83 3.55
CA ILE A 616 29.69 -11.93 4.42
C ILE A 616 29.63 -13.26 3.64
N TYR A 617 30.45 -14.22 4.03
CA TYR A 617 30.53 -15.51 3.34
C TYR A 617 31.00 -16.62 4.28
N GLN A 618 30.78 -17.88 3.87
CA GLN A 618 31.23 -19.07 4.60
C GLN A 618 32.53 -19.62 3.99
N PRO A 619 33.71 -19.50 4.64
CA PRO A 619 34.99 -19.95 4.09
C PRO A 619 35.11 -21.47 3.90
N ALA A 620 34.10 -22.23 4.35
CA ALA A 620 34.01 -23.68 4.13
C ALA A 620 33.35 -24.04 2.79
N GLU A 621 32.63 -23.11 2.17
CA GLU A 621 31.82 -23.31 0.97
C GLU A 621 32.30 -22.45 -0.21
N VAL A 622 32.88 -21.28 0.07
CA VAL A 622 33.45 -20.39 -0.96
C VAL A 622 34.76 -19.74 -0.49
N SER A 623 35.66 -19.48 -1.44
CA SER A 623 36.90 -18.71 -1.25
C SER A 623 36.77 -17.34 -1.91
N PHE A 624 36.94 -16.27 -1.14
CA PHE A 624 37.05 -14.90 -1.67
C PHE A 624 38.34 -14.74 -2.49
N VAL A 625 38.23 -14.14 -3.67
CA VAL A 625 39.36 -13.90 -4.59
C VAL A 625 40.03 -12.57 -4.26
N GLU A 626 41.19 -12.62 -3.59
CA GLU A 626 41.97 -11.43 -3.20
C GLU A 626 42.21 -10.48 -4.38
N GLY A 627 41.83 -9.21 -4.19
CA GLY A 627 42.03 -8.14 -5.20
C GLY A 627 40.84 -7.89 -6.12
N THR A 628 39.74 -8.64 -5.99
CA THR A 628 38.47 -8.40 -6.72
C THR A 628 37.51 -7.44 -6.02
N TYR A 629 37.88 -6.92 -4.85
CA TYR A 629 37.12 -5.90 -4.12
C TYR A 629 37.12 -4.58 -4.91
N GLU A 630 35.95 -4.13 -5.36
CA GLU A 630 35.80 -2.88 -6.10
C GLU A 630 34.48 -2.16 -5.80
N ILE A 631 34.54 -0.83 -5.62
CA ILE A 631 33.37 0.03 -5.46
C ILE A 631 33.20 0.88 -6.72
N LEU A 632 31.99 0.93 -7.27
CA LEU A 632 31.65 1.71 -8.47
C LEU A 632 31.83 3.22 -8.26
N ASP A 633 32.84 3.84 -8.89
CA ASP A 633 32.99 5.29 -8.99
C ASP A 633 32.26 5.88 -10.21
N SER A 634 30.93 5.95 -10.13
CA SER A 634 30.09 6.55 -11.19
C SER A 634 29.42 7.85 -10.76
N PRO A 635 29.28 8.87 -11.65
CA PRO A 635 28.49 10.07 -11.39
C PRO A 635 27.02 9.85 -11.01
N ALA A 636 26.47 8.64 -11.23
CA ALA A 636 25.14 8.23 -10.75
C ALA A 636 25.11 7.92 -9.22
N PHE A 637 26.27 7.89 -8.57
CA PHE A 637 26.43 7.62 -7.13
C PHE A 637 27.34 8.66 -6.44
N THR A 638 28.49 9.00 -7.02
CA THR A 638 29.61 9.66 -6.30
C THR A 638 29.86 11.13 -6.64
N ALA A 639 29.51 11.61 -7.84
CA ALA A 639 30.02 12.91 -8.32
C ALA A 639 29.31 14.17 -7.79
N GLY A 640 28.23 14.01 -7.01
CA GLY A 640 27.40 15.10 -6.48
C GLY A 640 26.47 15.75 -7.52
N GLY A 641 25.19 15.95 -7.16
CA GLY A 641 24.19 16.57 -8.03
C GLY A 641 22.77 16.20 -7.62
N ASN A 642 21.84 16.26 -8.58
CA ASN A 642 20.46 15.76 -8.38
C ASN A 642 20.35 14.22 -8.50
N TYR A 643 21.45 13.51 -8.78
CA TYR A 643 21.45 12.08 -9.13
C TYR A 643 22.49 11.26 -8.36
N ALA A 644 23.39 11.91 -7.60
CA ALA A 644 24.43 11.26 -6.81
C ALA A 644 23.98 11.30 -5.34
N ASN A 645 23.06 10.39 -5.03
CA ASN A 645 22.30 10.27 -3.79
C ASN A 645 21.86 8.81 -3.63
N ALA A 646 22.84 7.92 -3.57
CA ALA A 646 22.69 6.50 -3.32
C ALA A 646 24.04 5.95 -2.85
N ARG A 647 24.04 4.75 -2.25
CA ARG A 647 25.26 4.04 -1.87
C ARG A 647 25.85 3.41 -3.13
N ALA A 648 27.15 3.55 -3.32
CA ALA A 648 27.83 3.00 -4.50
C ALA A 648 27.89 1.46 -4.42
N PRO A 649 27.54 0.73 -5.50
CA PRO A 649 27.66 -0.72 -5.57
C PRO A 649 29.04 -1.26 -5.21
N LEU A 650 29.06 -2.40 -4.54
CA LEU A 650 30.27 -3.12 -4.15
C LEU A 650 30.33 -4.47 -4.89
N ALA A 651 31.41 -4.71 -5.62
CA ALA A 651 31.71 -5.98 -6.26
C ALA A 651 32.77 -6.77 -5.49
N SER A 652 32.65 -8.10 -5.50
CA SER A 652 33.68 -9.05 -5.05
C SER A 652 33.42 -10.41 -5.68
N SER A 653 34.49 -11.20 -5.84
CA SER A 653 34.41 -12.47 -6.55
C SER A 653 34.78 -13.65 -5.66
N PHE A 654 34.16 -14.79 -5.95
CA PHE A 654 34.25 -16.00 -5.16
C PHE A 654 34.47 -17.22 -6.06
N ILE A 655 35.11 -18.25 -5.51
CA ILE A 655 35.28 -19.57 -6.13
C ILE A 655 34.67 -20.61 -5.15
N PRO A 656 33.83 -21.56 -5.61
CA PRO A 656 33.30 -22.61 -4.74
C PRO A 656 34.40 -23.50 -4.13
N VAL A 657 34.15 -24.06 -2.95
CA VAL A 657 35.08 -24.96 -2.24
C VAL A 657 34.55 -26.39 -2.32
N GLY A 658 35.02 -27.16 -3.29
CA GLY A 658 34.67 -28.57 -3.48
C GLY A 658 35.64 -29.30 -4.39
N GLU A 659 35.76 -30.62 -4.24
CA GLU A 659 36.63 -31.44 -5.10
C GLU A 659 36.06 -31.44 -6.53
N GLY A 660 36.83 -30.91 -7.49
CA GLY A 660 36.41 -30.83 -8.89
C GLY A 660 35.65 -29.55 -9.26
N ILE A 661 35.43 -28.63 -8.31
CA ILE A 661 34.83 -27.32 -8.58
C ILE A 661 35.68 -26.14 -8.10
N ASP A 662 36.77 -26.36 -7.34
CA ASP A 662 37.62 -25.33 -6.72
C ASP A 662 38.61 -24.60 -7.67
N GLY A 663 38.35 -24.61 -8.98
CA GLY A 663 39.17 -23.96 -10.00
C GLY A 663 38.77 -22.52 -10.36
N GLU A 664 39.70 -21.80 -11.01
CA GLU A 664 39.52 -20.39 -11.41
C GLU A 664 38.40 -20.22 -12.46
N GLU A 665 38.10 -21.28 -13.23
CA GLU A 665 37.00 -21.34 -14.20
C GLU A 665 35.60 -21.26 -13.60
N ASN A 666 35.44 -21.60 -12.31
CA ASN A 666 34.19 -21.47 -11.57
C ASN A 666 34.12 -20.16 -10.75
N GLN A 667 35.02 -19.21 -11.00
CA GLN A 667 34.96 -17.89 -10.38
C GLN A 667 33.70 -17.14 -10.84
N PHE A 668 32.92 -16.66 -9.87
CA PHE A 668 31.75 -15.81 -10.12
C PHE A 668 31.86 -14.46 -9.40
N ILE A 669 31.30 -13.42 -10.01
CA ILE A 669 31.23 -12.05 -9.49
C ILE A 669 29.87 -11.85 -8.81
N VAL A 670 29.86 -11.26 -7.61
CA VAL A 670 28.64 -10.76 -6.96
C VAL A 670 28.76 -9.25 -6.79
N ILE A 671 27.72 -8.51 -7.16
CA ILE A 671 27.65 -7.04 -7.04
C ILE A 671 26.46 -6.65 -6.15
N GLY A 672 26.74 -6.15 -4.95
CA GLY A 672 25.77 -5.72 -3.94
C GLY A 672 25.39 -4.25 -4.07
N ASN A 673 24.09 -3.97 -4.16
CA ASN A 673 23.52 -2.68 -4.55
C ASN A 673 22.59 -2.09 -3.48
N HIS A 674 22.58 -0.75 -3.34
CA HIS A 674 21.54 -0.04 -2.59
C HIS A 674 21.25 1.31 -3.25
N PHE A 675 20.22 1.35 -4.10
CA PHE A 675 19.87 2.51 -4.93
C PHE A 675 19.10 3.59 -4.14
N LYS A 676 18.86 4.74 -4.78
CA LYS A 676 18.11 5.83 -4.13
C LYS A 676 16.69 5.39 -3.80
N SER A 677 16.31 5.50 -2.52
CA SER A 677 14.95 5.19 -2.07
C SER A 677 13.82 5.91 -2.82
N LYS A 678 12.65 5.28 -2.94
CA LYS A 678 11.46 5.86 -3.60
C LYS A 678 10.95 7.15 -2.92
N GLY A 679 11.30 7.36 -1.65
CA GLY A 679 10.81 8.44 -0.80
C GLY A 679 11.20 9.87 -1.22
N GLY A 680 10.23 10.78 -1.04
CA GLY A 680 10.31 12.22 -1.29
C GLY A 680 9.88 12.65 -2.70
N GLU A 681 9.42 13.89 -2.85
CA GLU A 681 8.88 14.43 -4.12
C GLU A 681 9.89 14.46 -5.30
N GLY A 682 11.20 14.45 -4.99
CA GLY A 682 12.27 14.67 -5.97
C GLY A 682 12.26 16.06 -6.62
N SER A 683 12.96 16.24 -7.74
CA SER A 683 12.90 17.50 -8.51
C SER A 683 13.44 17.39 -9.94
N GLY A 684 12.93 18.21 -10.85
CA GLY A 684 13.34 18.18 -12.26
C GLY A 684 12.90 16.87 -12.91
N GLY A 685 13.83 16.13 -13.54
CA GLY A 685 13.55 14.80 -14.06
C GLY A 685 13.36 13.70 -13.00
N ASN A 686 13.65 14.02 -11.73
CA ASN A 686 13.37 13.16 -10.58
C ASN A 686 12.06 13.49 -9.88
N ALA A 687 11.28 14.46 -10.37
CA ALA A 687 10.01 14.82 -9.76
C ALA A 687 9.04 13.64 -9.86
N ASN A 688 8.30 13.36 -8.79
CA ASN A 688 7.21 12.39 -8.80
C ASN A 688 6.03 12.96 -9.62
N THR A 689 6.01 12.68 -10.93
CA THR A 689 4.97 13.15 -11.87
C THR A 689 3.95 12.07 -12.22
N ASP A 690 4.26 10.82 -11.88
CA ASP A 690 3.55 9.62 -12.32
C ASP A 690 3.20 8.84 -11.05
N ASP A 691 1.92 8.66 -10.75
CA ASP A 691 1.42 8.53 -9.37
C ASP A 691 1.93 7.31 -8.55
N ASN A 692 2.58 6.33 -9.19
CA ASN A 692 2.94 5.04 -8.57
C ASN A 692 4.45 4.67 -8.56
N VAL A 693 5.36 5.50 -9.09
CA VAL A 693 6.82 5.17 -9.11
C VAL A 693 7.63 5.78 -7.97
N GLY A 694 7.09 6.81 -7.32
CA GLY A 694 7.80 7.61 -6.31
C GLY A 694 8.85 8.55 -6.92
N GLY A 695 9.48 9.36 -6.06
CA GLY A 695 10.53 10.27 -6.49
C GLY A 695 11.78 9.54 -7.00
N TRP A 696 12.66 10.28 -7.67
CA TRP A 696 14.01 9.83 -8.04
C TRP A 696 14.09 8.66 -9.03
N ASN A 697 13.00 8.31 -9.74
CA ASN A 697 13.00 7.24 -10.73
C ASN A 697 14.09 7.41 -11.83
N LEU A 698 14.33 8.64 -12.30
CA LEU A 698 15.42 8.91 -13.25
C LEU A 698 16.81 8.72 -12.62
N ALA A 699 17.00 9.02 -11.33
CA ALA A 699 18.26 8.70 -10.63
C ALA A 699 18.48 7.19 -10.54
N ARG A 700 17.45 6.42 -10.12
CA ARG A 700 17.48 4.94 -10.12
C ARG A 700 17.75 4.36 -11.51
N THR A 701 17.22 4.98 -12.57
CA THR A 701 17.47 4.56 -13.97
C THR A 701 18.94 4.79 -14.35
N LEU A 702 19.51 5.96 -14.05
CA LEU A 702 20.94 6.24 -14.30
C LEU A 702 21.87 5.38 -13.42
N GLN A 703 21.39 4.93 -12.26
CA GLN A 703 22.08 3.99 -11.37
C GLN A 703 22.07 2.57 -11.96
N ALA A 704 20.97 2.13 -12.57
CA ALA A 704 20.88 0.88 -13.32
C ALA A 704 21.80 0.87 -14.55
N GLU A 705 21.79 1.95 -15.36
CA GLU A 705 22.73 2.11 -16.48
C GLU A 705 24.20 1.96 -16.03
N ALA A 706 24.57 2.64 -14.93
CA ALA A 706 25.92 2.59 -14.39
C ALA A 706 26.30 1.24 -13.77
N LEU A 707 25.34 0.50 -13.21
CA LEU A 707 25.54 -0.85 -12.68
C LEU A 707 25.82 -1.86 -13.81
N VAL A 708 25.08 -1.78 -14.91
CA VAL A 708 25.29 -2.61 -16.11
C VAL A 708 26.66 -2.35 -16.73
N ASP A 709 27.04 -1.08 -16.91
CA ASP A 709 28.38 -0.71 -17.41
C ASP A 709 29.49 -1.26 -16.50
N PHE A 710 29.33 -1.15 -15.17
CA PHE A 710 30.29 -1.66 -14.18
C PHE A 710 30.43 -3.19 -14.22
N ALA A 711 29.31 -3.90 -14.33
CA ALA A 711 29.31 -5.35 -14.44
C ALA A 711 30.04 -5.82 -15.71
N ALA A 712 29.81 -5.16 -16.85
CA ALA A 712 30.49 -5.47 -18.11
C ALA A 712 32.01 -5.21 -18.04
N ASP A 713 32.45 -4.12 -17.41
CA ASP A 713 33.88 -3.84 -17.19
C ASP A 713 34.53 -4.93 -16.31
N LEU A 714 33.84 -5.38 -15.24
CA LEU A 714 34.31 -6.47 -14.38
C LEU A 714 34.40 -7.82 -15.10
N GLN A 715 33.46 -8.13 -16.01
CA GLN A 715 33.53 -9.34 -16.85
C GLN A 715 34.78 -9.33 -17.75
N GLU A 716 35.09 -8.19 -18.40
CA GLU A 716 36.30 -8.09 -19.24
C GLU A 716 37.59 -8.17 -18.42
N ASP A 717 37.66 -7.49 -17.27
CA ASP A 717 38.88 -7.43 -16.45
C ASP A 717 39.15 -8.71 -15.66
N GLN A 718 38.11 -9.43 -15.22
CA GLN A 718 38.25 -10.69 -14.47
C GLN A 718 38.19 -11.94 -15.34
N GLY A 719 37.62 -11.87 -16.55
CA GLY A 719 37.58 -12.97 -17.51
C GLY A 719 36.59 -14.08 -17.18
N THR A 720 35.53 -13.77 -16.42
CA THR A 720 34.39 -14.67 -16.17
C THR A 720 33.10 -14.03 -16.67
N ASP A 721 32.23 -14.86 -17.26
CA ASP A 721 30.88 -14.45 -17.66
C ASP A 721 29.85 -14.68 -16.54
N LEU A 722 30.24 -15.26 -15.40
CA LEU A 722 29.36 -15.56 -14.26
C LEU A 722 29.20 -14.32 -13.36
N VAL A 723 28.09 -13.59 -13.50
CA VAL A 723 27.81 -12.37 -12.72
C VAL A 723 26.42 -12.40 -12.11
N PHE A 724 26.35 -12.05 -10.83
CA PHE A 724 25.12 -11.81 -10.10
C PHE A 724 25.02 -10.35 -9.65
N LEU A 725 23.91 -9.69 -9.95
CA LEU A 725 23.56 -8.38 -9.43
C LEU A 725 22.52 -8.57 -8.33
N THR A 726 22.82 -8.14 -7.11
CA THR A 726 22.00 -8.39 -5.91
C THR A 726 21.75 -7.09 -5.14
N GLY A 727 20.62 -6.96 -4.45
CA GLY A 727 20.39 -5.85 -3.50
C GLY A 727 19.09 -5.07 -3.73
N ASP A 728 18.92 -4.03 -2.92
CA ASP A 728 17.77 -3.12 -2.94
C ASP A 728 17.92 -2.08 -4.07
N ILE A 729 17.17 -2.29 -5.16
CA ILE A 729 17.11 -1.37 -6.32
C ILE A 729 16.06 -0.27 -6.10
N ASN A 730 15.22 -0.38 -5.06
CA ASN A 730 14.13 0.55 -4.77
C ASN A 730 13.19 0.77 -5.96
N SER A 731 12.94 -0.26 -6.77
CA SER A 731 12.02 -0.21 -7.92
C SER A 731 11.28 -1.53 -8.08
N TYR A 732 9.97 -1.48 -8.25
CA TYR A 732 9.14 -2.65 -8.53
C TYR A 732 9.40 -3.21 -9.93
N SER A 733 9.08 -4.49 -10.15
CA SER A 733 9.59 -5.28 -11.29
C SER A 733 9.28 -4.72 -12.68
N ALA A 734 8.20 -3.95 -12.87
CA ALA A 734 7.85 -3.33 -14.16
C ALA A 734 8.35 -1.87 -14.31
N GLU A 735 9.14 -1.35 -13.37
CA GLU A 735 9.71 0.01 -13.44
C GLU A 735 10.94 0.12 -14.36
N THR A 736 11.24 1.36 -14.77
CA THR A 736 12.36 1.67 -15.69
C THR A 736 13.73 1.17 -15.20
N PRO A 737 14.10 1.25 -13.91
CA PRO A 737 15.40 0.76 -13.44
C PRO A 737 15.57 -0.76 -13.60
N ILE A 738 14.51 -1.55 -13.34
CA ILE A 738 14.53 -3.01 -13.51
C ILE A 738 14.61 -3.37 -14.99
N THR A 739 13.72 -2.80 -15.81
CA THR A 739 13.71 -3.03 -17.26
C THR A 739 15.01 -2.58 -17.95
N THR A 740 15.74 -1.60 -17.40
CA THR A 740 17.09 -1.22 -17.88
C THR A 740 18.12 -2.34 -17.70
N ILE A 741 18.04 -3.12 -16.62
CA ILE A 741 18.93 -4.24 -16.35
C ILE A 741 18.56 -5.44 -17.24
N VAL A 742 17.25 -5.72 -17.37
CA VAL A 742 16.74 -6.79 -18.24
C VAL A 742 17.05 -6.52 -19.73
N ASP A 743 16.87 -5.29 -20.22
CA ASP A 743 17.21 -4.88 -21.59
C ASP A 743 18.72 -5.00 -21.89
N ALA A 744 19.57 -5.06 -20.86
CA ALA A 744 21.01 -5.32 -21.01
C ALA A 744 21.37 -6.81 -21.15
N GLY A 745 20.40 -7.73 -21.03
CA GLY A 745 20.59 -9.17 -21.20
C GLY A 745 20.81 -9.95 -19.90
N TYR A 746 20.45 -9.38 -18.76
CA TYR A 746 20.40 -10.09 -17.48
C TYR A 746 19.03 -10.75 -17.27
N GLU A 747 19.02 -11.98 -16.79
CA GLU A 747 17.81 -12.68 -16.34
C GLU A 747 17.37 -12.13 -14.98
N HIS A 748 16.06 -11.95 -14.76
CA HIS A 748 15.50 -11.41 -13.52
C HIS A 748 14.88 -12.54 -12.68
N LEU A 749 15.50 -12.84 -11.55
CA LEU A 749 15.31 -14.07 -10.78
C LEU A 749 14.38 -13.92 -9.57
N THR A 750 13.60 -12.83 -9.51
CA THR A 750 12.66 -12.57 -8.40
C THR A 750 11.25 -12.22 -8.88
N VAL A 751 10.77 -12.91 -9.93
CA VAL A 751 9.46 -12.66 -10.56
C VAL A 751 8.58 -13.92 -10.55
N GLY A 752 7.37 -13.83 -9.96
CA GLY A 752 6.27 -14.73 -10.30
C GLY A 752 5.75 -15.70 -9.21
N GLY A 753 6.15 -15.54 -7.95
CA GLY A 753 5.58 -16.26 -6.80
C GLY A 753 4.52 -15.44 -6.03
N PRO A 754 3.91 -16.01 -4.96
CA PRO A 754 3.17 -15.25 -3.96
C PRO A 754 4.10 -14.54 -2.96
N GLU A 755 5.40 -14.85 -2.95
CA GLU A 755 6.41 -14.17 -2.13
C GLU A 755 6.91 -12.88 -2.79
N TYR A 756 7.11 -11.85 -1.97
CA TYR A 756 7.56 -10.51 -2.40
C TYR A 756 8.58 -9.97 -1.40
N SER A 757 9.53 -9.15 -1.84
CA SER A 757 10.56 -8.64 -0.92
C SER A 757 10.05 -7.54 0.04
N TYR A 758 8.97 -6.83 -0.34
CA TYR A 758 8.48 -5.63 0.34
C TYR A 758 6.94 -5.54 0.41
N SER A 759 6.44 -4.73 1.34
CA SER A 759 5.02 -4.38 1.45
C SER A 759 4.87 -2.90 1.82
N PHE A 760 4.02 -2.18 1.09
CA PHE A 760 3.77 -0.77 1.33
C PHE A 760 2.37 -0.37 0.88
N GLY A 761 1.68 0.46 1.67
CA GLY A 761 0.35 1.00 1.31
C GLY A 761 -0.75 -0.06 1.17
N GLY A 762 -0.59 -1.22 1.82
CA GLY A 762 -1.51 -2.36 1.71
C GLY A 762 -1.38 -3.16 0.41
N THR A 763 -0.29 -2.95 -0.34
CA THR A 763 0.07 -3.74 -1.52
C THR A 763 1.47 -4.33 -1.38
N VAL A 764 1.66 -5.54 -1.91
CA VAL A 764 2.97 -6.22 -1.95
C VAL A 764 3.70 -6.01 -3.28
N GLY A 765 5.03 -6.14 -3.28
CA GLY A 765 5.89 -6.01 -4.45
C GLY A 765 7.36 -6.20 -4.05
N SER A 766 8.26 -6.38 -5.02
CA SER A 766 9.69 -6.57 -4.72
C SER A 766 10.49 -5.30 -4.99
N LEU A 767 11.39 -4.94 -4.08
CA LEU A 767 12.40 -3.88 -4.24
C LEU A 767 13.83 -4.44 -4.20
N ASP A 768 13.99 -5.61 -3.57
CA ASP A 768 15.21 -6.39 -3.49
C ASP A 768 15.17 -7.46 -4.58
N HIS A 769 16.23 -7.53 -5.38
CA HIS A 769 16.24 -8.38 -6.55
C HIS A 769 17.57 -9.10 -6.71
N VAL A 770 17.51 -10.20 -7.43
CA VAL A 770 18.66 -10.94 -7.94
C VAL A 770 18.55 -10.99 -9.45
N PHE A 771 19.63 -10.68 -10.15
CA PHE A 771 19.77 -10.85 -11.58
C PHE A 771 21.03 -11.66 -11.88
N ALA A 772 20.96 -12.51 -12.90
CA ALA A 772 22.11 -13.25 -13.39
C ALA A 772 22.44 -12.86 -14.82
N SER A 773 23.73 -12.82 -15.17
CA SER A 773 24.15 -12.91 -16.56
C SER A 773 23.65 -14.22 -17.19
N GLN A 774 23.55 -14.28 -18.51
CA GLN A 774 23.08 -15.49 -19.19
C GLN A 774 23.85 -16.76 -18.77
N ALA A 775 25.18 -16.68 -18.61
CA ALA A 775 26.00 -17.81 -18.18
C ALA A 775 25.81 -18.16 -16.69
N ALA A 776 25.60 -17.17 -15.82
CA ALA A 776 25.29 -17.42 -14.41
C ALA A 776 23.92 -18.07 -14.22
N ASN A 777 22.94 -17.72 -15.05
CA ASN A 777 21.60 -18.32 -15.03
C ASN A 777 21.60 -19.83 -15.32
N GLU A 778 22.56 -20.31 -16.14
CA GLU A 778 22.70 -21.76 -16.44
C GLU A 778 23.13 -22.59 -15.22
N LEU A 779 23.63 -21.97 -14.15
CA LEU A 779 24.01 -22.62 -12.90
C LEU A 779 22.86 -22.72 -11.88
N ILE A 780 21.77 -21.97 -12.07
CA ILE A 780 20.71 -21.84 -11.07
C ILE A 780 19.84 -23.10 -11.07
N VAL A 781 19.75 -23.74 -9.90
CA VAL A 781 18.90 -24.93 -9.68
C VAL A 781 17.65 -24.62 -8.87
N ASP A 782 17.67 -23.56 -8.06
CA ASP A 782 16.55 -23.17 -7.21
C ASP A 782 16.66 -21.70 -6.74
N GLN A 783 15.56 -21.12 -6.29
CA GLN A 783 15.49 -19.73 -5.78
C GLN A 783 14.30 -19.50 -4.84
N ASP A 784 14.42 -18.57 -3.91
CA ASP A 784 13.39 -18.29 -2.89
C ASP A 784 13.45 -16.82 -2.37
N ILE A 785 12.31 -16.32 -1.87
CA ILE A 785 12.21 -15.08 -1.06
C ILE A 785 11.61 -15.46 0.30
N TRP A 786 12.45 -15.61 1.31
CA TRP A 786 12.03 -16.11 2.62
C TRP A 786 11.23 -15.05 3.39
N THR A 787 9.92 -15.26 3.58
CA THR A 787 8.94 -14.21 3.93
C THR A 787 8.88 -13.80 5.41
N ILE A 788 10.03 -13.51 6.03
CA ILE A 788 10.15 -13.30 7.50
C ILE A 788 9.94 -11.87 8.00
N ASN A 789 9.87 -10.85 7.14
CA ASN A 789 10.09 -9.45 7.52
C ASN A 789 9.02 -8.50 6.99
N ALA A 790 8.90 -8.34 5.67
CA ALA A 790 7.92 -7.45 5.05
C ALA A 790 6.48 -7.92 5.30
N ASN A 791 6.28 -9.24 5.44
CA ASN A 791 5.00 -9.85 5.77
C ASN A 791 4.61 -9.68 7.24
N GLU A 792 5.54 -9.30 8.12
CA GLU A 792 5.35 -9.30 9.57
C GLU A 792 5.01 -7.92 10.13
N ALA A 793 4.11 -7.90 11.12
CA ALA A 793 3.65 -6.68 11.74
C ALA A 793 4.80 -5.94 12.47
N ILE A 794 4.95 -4.65 12.20
CA ILE A 794 6.01 -3.79 12.78
C ILE A 794 6.05 -3.79 14.33
N ALA A 795 4.96 -4.19 15.00
CA ALA A 795 4.93 -4.35 16.46
C ALA A 795 5.91 -5.42 17.00
N LEU A 796 6.35 -6.36 16.15
CA LEU A 796 7.30 -7.44 16.49
C LEU A 796 8.77 -6.99 16.38
N GLU A 797 9.02 -5.85 15.73
CA GLU A 797 10.34 -5.30 15.47
C GLU A 797 11.00 -4.81 16.77
N TYR A 798 12.32 -4.97 16.91
CA TYR A 798 13.06 -4.53 18.10
C TYR A 798 12.80 -3.05 18.43
N SER A 799 12.60 -2.21 17.40
CA SER A 799 12.37 -0.78 17.51
C SER A 799 11.04 -0.42 18.21
N ARG A 800 10.11 -1.38 18.31
CA ARG A 800 8.80 -1.26 18.98
C ARG A 800 8.74 -2.01 20.31
N TYR A 801 9.87 -2.50 20.83
CA TYR A 801 9.97 -3.16 22.13
C TYR A 801 9.23 -2.38 23.25
N ASN A 802 8.33 -3.04 23.97
CA ASN A 802 7.53 -2.47 25.08
C ASN A 802 6.71 -1.21 24.70
N TYR A 803 6.33 -1.04 23.42
CA TYR A 803 5.41 0.02 23.00
C TYR A 803 3.98 -0.21 23.50
N ASN A 804 3.58 -1.48 23.60
CA ASN A 804 2.33 -1.94 24.19
C ASN A 804 2.59 -2.66 25.53
N VAL A 805 1.52 -3.03 26.25
CA VAL A 805 1.58 -3.88 27.45
C VAL A 805 1.73 -5.37 27.11
N ALA A 806 1.27 -5.78 25.93
CA ALA A 806 1.78 -6.99 25.29
C ALA A 806 3.24 -6.73 24.90
N ASP A 807 4.16 -7.54 25.43
CA ASP A 807 5.54 -7.58 24.95
C ASP A 807 5.56 -8.50 23.73
N LEU A 808 5.92 -7.94 22.57
CA LEU A 808 5.86 -8.58 21.26
C LEU A 808 7.25 -8.80 20.65
N TYR A 809 8.30 -8.60 21.45
CA TYR A 809 9.67 -8.92 21.06
C TYR A 809 10.05 -10.34 21.48
N ASP A 810 10.74 -11.03 20.59
CA ASP A 810 11.52 -12.24 20.85
C ASP A 810 12.82 -12.23 20.04
N ALA A 811 13.68 -13.23 20.24
CA ALA A 811 14.91 -13.41 19.45
C ALA A 811 14.72 -14.29 18.20
N SER A 812 13.50 -14.38 17.67
CA SER A 812 13.22 -15.11 16.42
C SER A 812 13.65 -14.27 15.19
N PRO A 813 13.88 -14.88 14.01
CA PRO A 813 14.24 -14.13 12.80
C PRO A 813 13.11 -13.22 12.28
N TYR A 814 11.87 -13.49 12.66
CA TYR A 814 10.69 -12.76 12.20
C TYR A 814 10.75 -11.28 12.61
N ARG A 815 10.53 -10.39 11.65
CA ARG A 815 10.67 -8.93 11.79
C ARG A 815 12.05 -8.51 12.34
N SER A 816 13.10 -9.14 11.80
CA SER A 816 14.50 -8.68 11.91
C SER A 816 14.76 -7.43 11.05
N SER A 817 14.02 -7.29 9.95
CA SER A 817 14.05 -6.15 9.02
C SER A 817 12.64 -5.77 8.56
N ASP A 818 12.52 -4.73 7.72
CA ASP A 818 11.34 -4.43 6.91
C ASP A 818 11.39 -5.02 5.48
N HIS A 819 12.52 -5.63 5.09
CA HIS A 819 12.72 -6.32 3.81
C HIS A 819 12.90 -7.84 3.99
N ASN A 820 12.29 -8.66 3.13
CA ASN A 820 12.53 -10.11 3.09
C ASN A 820 13.83 -10.42 2.32
N PRO A 821 14.72 -11.32 2.81
CA PRO A 821 15.89 -11.75 2.06
C PRO A 821 15.52 -12.63 0.86
N ALA A 822 16.24 -12.46 -0.25
CA ALA A 822 16.16 -13.33 -1.42
C ALA A 822 17.42 -14.20 -1.52
N ILE A 823 17.28 -15.44 -1.98
CA ILE A 823 18.36 -16.44 -2.09
C ILE A 823 18.24 -17.25 -3.38
N ILE A 824 19.37 -17.55 -4.02
CA ILE A 824 19.48 -18.46 -5.17
C ILE A 824 20.47 -19.59 -4.85
N ALA A 825 20.23 -20.77 -5.45
CA ALA A 825 21.06 -21.96 -5.35
C ALA A 825 21.76 -22.27 -6.67
N LEU A 826 23.07 -22.53 -6.61
CA LEU A 826 23.97 -22.72 -7.75
C LEU A 826 24.56 -24.12 -7.75
N GLN A 827 24.50 -24.82 -8.88
CA GLN A 827 25.16 -26.10 -9.12
C GLN A 827 26.27 -25.92 -10.16
N PHE A 828 27.50 -26.21 -9.77
CA PHE A 828 28.66 -26.25 -10.66
C PHE A 828 28.86 -27.67 -11.22
N SER A 829 29.57 -27.77 -12.33
CA SER A 829 29.94 -29.05 -12.93
C SER A 829 31.30 -29.51 -12.40
N GLU A 830 31.38 -30.73 -11.87
CA GLU A 830 32.66 -31.37 -11.50
C GLU A 830 33.56 -31.57 -12.75
N GLU A 831 34.83 -31.14 -12.69
CA GLU A 831 35.82 -31.54 -13.70
C GLU A 831 36.01 -33.07 -13.70
N ASP A 832 35.58 -33.75 -14.77
CA ASP A 832 35.87 -35.18 -14.96
C ASP A 832 37.37 -35.37 -15.26
N ASP A 833 38.16 -35.67 -14.22
CA ASP A 833 39.62 -35.91 -14.24
C ASP A 833 40.02 -37.22 -14.98
N THR A 834 39.32 -37.55 -16.08
CA THR A 834 39.62 -38.67 -16.98
C THR A 834 40.54 -38.25 -18.13
N GLU A 835 41.75 -37.79 -17.80
CA GLU A 835 42.84 -37.56 -18.76
C GLU A 835 43.16 -38.85 -19.56
N THR A 836 42.41 -39.07 -20.65
CA THR A 836 42.52 -40.25 -21.51
C THR A 836 43.32 -39.87 -22.76
N PRO A 837 44.49 -40.47 -23.02
CA PRO A 837 45.48 -39.86 -23.89
C PRO A 837 45.18 -40.04 -25.39
N GLY A 838 44.47 -39.05 -25.96
CA GLY A 838 44.52 -38.63 -27.37
C GLY A 838 43.85 -39.57 -28.40
N PRO A 839 42.98 -39.05 -29.29
CA PRO A 839 42.34 -39.86 -30.31
C PRO A 839 43.35 -40.32 -31.37
N THR A 840 43.44 -41.63 -31.58
CA THR A 840 43.94 -42.19 -32.83
C THR A 840 42.80 -42.26 -33.84
N ASP A 841 43.02 -41.73 -35.05
CA ASP A 841 42.15 -41.94 -36.23
C ASP A 841 41.65 -43.40 -36.32
N ASP A 842 40.35 -43.61 -36.13
CA ASP A 842 39.60 -44.67 -36.80
C ASP A 842 38.12 -44.22 -36.88
N GLU A 843 37.67 -43.80 -38.06
CA GLU A 843 36.29 -43.35 -38.27
C GLU A 843 35.31 -44.53 -38.09
N THR A 844 34.52 -44.50 -37.01
CA THR A 844 33.29 -45.29 -36.92
C THR A 844 32.19 -44.66 -37.78
N PRO A 845 31.31 -45.46 -38.41
CA PRO A 845 30.19 -44.92 -39.16
C PRO A 845 29.24 -44.14 -38.26
N VAL A 846 28.81 -42.97 -38.72
CA VAL A 846 27.81 -42.13 -38.05
C VAL A 846 26.45 -42.82 -38.14
N GLU A 847 25.83 -43.15 -36.99
CA GLU A 847 24.47 -43.71 -36.92
C GLU A 847 23.60 -42.80 -36.05
N ALA A 848 22.52 -42.26 -36.62
CA ALA A 848 21.48 -41.57 -35.87
C ALA A 848 20.32 -42.53 -35.57
N SER A 849 19.71 -42.40 -34.39
CA SER A 849 18.58 -43.22 -33.97
C SER A 849 17.48 -42.39 -33.33
N VAL A 850 16.25 -42.88 -33.43
CA VAL A 850 15.08 -42.33 -32.73
C VAL A 850 14.50 -43.47 -31.90
N THR A 851 14.30 -43.22 -30.62
CA THR A 851 13.58 -44.11 -29.71
C THR A 851 12.30 -43.44 -29.29
N LEU A 852 11.19 -44.17 -29.41
CA LEU A 852 9.87 -43.74 -28.98
C LEU A 852 9.46 -44.63 -27.81
N ASP A 853 9.55 -44.12 -26.58
CA ASP A 853 9.05 -44.84 -25.40
C ASP A 853 7.56 -44.52 -25.18
N LEU A 854 6.76 -45.02 -26.12
CA LEU A 854 5.33 -44.74 -26.20
C LEU A 854 4.54 -45.98 -25.79
N GLU A 855 3.99 -45.95 -24.57
CA GLU A 855 2.75 -46.68 -24.32
C GLU A 855 1.68 -46.15 -25.29
N THR A 856 0.78 -47.01 -25.78
CA THR A 856 -0.13 -46.71 -26.91
C THR A 856 -0.88 -45.39 -26.70
N LEU A 857 -0.57 -44.41 -27.54
CA LEU A 857 -1.14 -43.06 -27.46
C LEU A 857 -2.63 -43.09 -27.80
N THR A 858 -3.45 -42.48 -26.95
CA THR A 858 -4.82 -42.11 -27.32
C THR A 858 -4.83 -40.76 -28.07
N GLN A 859 -5.99 -40.14 -28.31
CA GLN A 859 -6.08 -38.88 -29.06
C GLN A 859 -5.66 -37.68 -28.17
N SER A 860 -4.38 -37.65 -27.81
CA SER A 860 -3.72 -36.53 -27.13
C SER A 860 -3.35 -35.42 -28.13
N GLU A 861 -3.29 -34.19 -27.64
CA GLU A 861 -2.73 -33.04 -28.35
C GLU A 861 -1.18 -33.00 -28.28
N SER A 862 -0.57 -33.76 -27.37
CA SER A 862 0.88 -33.87 -27.22
C SER A 862 1.39 -35.30 -27.01
N VAL A 863 2.61 -35.55 -27.45
CA VAL A 863 3.33 -36.82 -27.33
C VAL A 863 4.59 -36.60 -26.49
N ASN A 864 4.59 -37.11 -25.27
CA ASN A 864 5.73 -37.06 -24.36
C ASN A 864 6.68 -38.25 -24.60
N GLY A 865 7.92 -38.16 -24.11
CA GLY A 865 8.87 -39.30 -24.15
C GLY A 865 9.50 -39.58 -25.51
N VAL A 866 9.65 -38.55 -26.36
CA VAL A 866 10.30 -38.70 -27.67
C VAL A 866 11.78 -38.35 -27.58
N THR A 867 12.63 -39.32 -27.93
CA THR A 867 14.09 -39.18 -27.92
C THR A 867 14.69 -39.34 -29.32
N TYR A 868 15.43 -38.33 -29.78
CA TYR A 868 16.36 -38.42 -30.92
C TYR A 868 17.79 -38.38 -30.41
N GLN A 869 18.69 -39.17 -30.99
CA GLN A 869 20.12 -39.12 -30.73
C GLN A 869 20.91 -39.25 -32.04
N GLY A 870 21.68 -38.22 -32.39
CA GLY A 870 22.50 -38.14 -33.60
C GLY A 870 23.99 -37.95 -33.28
N GLU A 871 24.65 -38.98 -32.76
CA GLU A 871 26.09 -38.93 -32.47
C GLU A 871 26.90 -38.61 -33.74
N GLY A 872 27.72 -37.55 -33.69
CA GLY A 872 28.66 -37.20 -34.77
C GLY A 872 28.12 -36.28 -35.88
N PHE A 873 26.94 -35.69 -35.73
CA PHE A 873 26.39 -34.68 -36.66
C PHE A 873 26.46 -33.26 -36.07
N PRO A 874 27.21 -32.32 -36.67
CA PRO A 874 27.25 -30.93 -36.20
C PRO A 874 25.99 -30.17 -36.62
N GLY A 875 25.28 -29.61 -35.64
CA GLY A 875 24.18 -28.66 -35.86
C GLY A 875 23.16 -28.67 -34.72
N ASP A 876 22.86 -27.48 -34.20
CA ASP A 876 22.17 -27.29 -32.92
C ASP A 876 20.64 -27.43 -33.00
N THR A 877 20.09 -27.71 -34.19
CA THR A 877 18.65 -27.83 -34.42
C THR A 877 18.28 -29.00 -35.33
N VAL A 878 17.12 -29.61 -35.04
CA VAL A 878 16.46 -30.62 -35.88
C VAL A 878 15.04 -30.17 -36.25
N ARG A 879 14.63 -30.44 -37.48
CA ARG A 879 13.23 -30.27 -37.91
C ARG A 879 12.46 -31.55 -37.60
N ILE A 880 11.34 -31.40 -36.89
CA ILE A 880 10.46 -32.50 -36.49
C ILE A 880 9.18 -32.43 -37.32
N GLU A 881 8.73 -33.57 -37.85
CA GLU A 881 7.50 -33.67 -38.65
C GLU A 881 6.71 -34.92 -38.28
N VAL A 882 5.37 -34.86 -38.38
CA VAL A 882 4.53 -36.07 -38.36
C VAL A 882 4.00 -36.34 -39.76
N VAL A 883 4.31 -37.53 -40.26
CA VAL A 883 3.98 -38.01 -41.60
C VAL A 883 2.85 -39.04 -41.49
N GLN A 884 1.73 -38.74 -42.13
CA GLN A 884 0.55 -39.61 -42.16
C GLN A 884 0.73 -40.75 -43.18
N GLU A 885 -0.06 -41.83 -43.08
CA GLU A 885 0.01 -43.00 -43.99
C GLU A 885 -0.18 -42.63 -45.48
N ASP A 886 -0.90 -41.54 -45.79
CA ASP A 886 -1.10 -41.06 -47.16
C ASP A 886 0.06 -40.18 -47.70
N GLY A 887 1.06 -39.91 -46.87
CA GLY A 887 2.22 -39.07 -47.17
C GLY A 887 2.03 -37.58 -46.89
N THR A 888 0.90 -37.16 -46.33
CA THR A 888 0.68 -35.78 -45.87
C THR A 888 1.54 -35.50 -44.62
N VAL A 889 2.14 -34.32 -44.56
CA VAL A 889 2.95 -33.87 -43.42
C VAL A 889 2.15 -32.85 -42.61
N SER A 890 2.01 -33.11 -41.31
CA SER A 890 1.57 -32.14 -40.30
C SER A 890 2.81 -31.62 -39.57
N LEU A 891 2.97 -30.30 -39.48
CA LEU A 891 4.14 -29.69 -38.84
C LEU A 891 4.02 -29.73 -37.31
N ILE A 892 5.14 -29.94 -36.62
CA ILE A 892 5.24 -29.76 -35.17
C ILE A 892 6.55 -29.04 -34.85
N ASN A 893 6.43 -27.76 -34.50
CA ASN A 893 7.50 -26.79 -34.24
C ASN A 893 8.53 -26.59 -35.39
N GLU A 894 8.87 -25.33 -35.64
CA GLU A 894 10.13 -25.01 -36.31
C GLU A 894 11.29 -25.34 -35.37
N ALA A 895 12.33 -25.98 -35.90
CA ALA A 895 13.67 -26.14 -35.32
C ALA A 895 13.73 -26.38 -33.78
N ALA A 896 13.55 -27.63 -33.35
CA ALA A 896 13.83 -28.00 -31.97
C ALA A 896 15.35 -27.98 -31.72
N ALA A 897 15.78 -27.31 -30.64
CA ALA A 897 17.17 -27.33 -30.21
C ALA A 897 17.60 -28.75 -29.78
N VAL A 898 18.84 -29.13 -30.11
CA VAL A 898 19.43 -30.42 -29.72
C VAL A 898 20.73 -30.22 -28.94
N SER A 899 20.65 -30.29 -27.61
CA SER A 899 21.85 -30.30 -26.77
C SER A 899 22.63 -31.60 -27.01
N GLU A 900 23.94 -31.50 -27.24
CA GLU A 900 24.84 -32.62 -27.56
C GLU A 900 24.38 -33.54 -28.72
N GLY A 901 23.54 -33.04 -29.63
CA GLY A 901 22.96 -33.84 -30.72
C GLY A 901 21.79 -34.75 -30.29
N ALA A 902 21.20 -34.52 -29.12
CA ALA A 902 20.02 -35.21 -28.61
C ALA A 902 18.82 -34.27 -28.42
N PHE A 903 17.61 -34.76 -28.72
CA PHE A 903 16.34 -34.13 -28.35
C PHE A 903 15.62 -35.05 -27.36
N ASN A 904 15.15 -34.51 -26.24
CA ASN A 904 14.24 -35.18 -25.32
C ASN A 904 13.11 -34.20 -24.98
N GLY A 905 11.87 -34.52 -25.30
CA GLY A 905 10.77 -33.60 -25.02
C GLY A 905 9.38 -34.04 -25.45
N ALA A 906 8.44 -33.11 -25.28
CA ALA A 906 7.06 -33.22 -25.72
C ALA A 906 6.88 -32.68 -27.15
N ILE A 907 6.05 -33.36 -27.94
CA ILE A 907 5.77 -33.04 -29.34
C ILE A 907 4.26 -32.75 -29.48
N VAL A 908 3.89 -31.48 -29.68
CA VAL A 908 2.48 -31.02 -29.76
C VAL A 908 1.96 -31.10 -31.20
N TYR A 909 0.92 -31.89 -31.45
CA TYR A 909 0.31 -31.99 -32.78
C TYR A 909 -0.49 -30.74 -33.12
N ARG A 910 -0.20 -30.12 -34.27
CA ARG A 910 -0.84 -28.87 -34.70
C ARG A 910 -1.48 -29.01 -36.08
N ASP A 911 -2.51 -28.18 -36.32
CA ASP A 911 -3.14 -28.05 -37.63
C ASP A 911 -2.42 -27.05 -38.55
N GLY A 912 -2.97 -26.82 -39.75
CA GLY A 912 -2.39 -25.91 -40.74
C GLY A 912 -2.47 -24.42 -40.40
N ASP A 913 -3.18 -24.08 -39.32
CA ASP A 913 -3.31 -22.73 -38.75
C ASP A 913 -2.62 -22.66 -37.36
N GLU A 914 -1.69 -23.59 -37.08
CA GLU A 914 -0.86 -23.71 -35.87
C GLU A 914 -1.59 -24.00 -34.55
N ASN A 915 -2.88 -24.33 -34.58
CA ASN A 915 -3.64 -24.68 -33.38
C ASN A 915 -3.27 -26.09 -32.90
N ALA A 916 -3.08 -26.27 -31.59
CA ALA A 916 -2.96 -27.61 -31.01
C ALA A 916 -4.27 -28.40 -31.25
N ILE A 917 -4.15 -29.64 -31.72
CA ILE A 917 -5.29 -30.51 -32.01
C ILE A 917 -4.96 -31.98 -31.68
N PRO A 918 -5.96 -32.83 -31.37
CA PRO A 918 -5.72 -34.24 -31.14
C PRO A 918 -5.17 -34.98 -32.37
N MET A 919 -4.22 -35.90 -32.15
CA MET A 919 -3.70 -36.73 -33.25
C MET A 919 -4.80 -37.67 -33.82
N PRO A 920 -4.92 -37.83 -35.16
CA PRO A 920 -5.86 -38.76 -35.75
C PRO A 920 -5.54 -40.22 -35.40
N VAL A 921 -6.57 -41.04 -35.17
CA VAL A 921 -6.42 -42.50 -34.98
C VAL A 921 -5.81 -43.15 -36.24
N GLY A 922 -4.72 -43.90 -36.08
CA GLY A 922 -4.01 -44.58 -37.17
C GLY A 922 -2.50 -44.73 -36.93
N THR A 923 -1.81 -45.31 -37.92
CA THR A 923 -0.34 -45.39 -37.92
C THR A 923 0.26 -44.14 -38.57
N HIS A 924 1.18 -43.50 -37.87
CA HIS A 924 1.91 -42.31 -38.32
C HIS A 924 3.43 -42.55 -38.21
N THR A 925 4.22 -41.62 -38.70
CA THR A 925 5.69 -41.66 -38.59
C THR A 925 6.21 -40.30 -38.14
N ILE A 926 6.96 -40.26 -37.04
CA ILE A 926 7.75 -39.07 -36.68
C ILE A 926 9.01 -39.08 -37.55
N ARG A 927 9.28 -37.96 -38.20
CA ARG A 927 10.50 -37.71 -38.97
C ARG A 927 11.34 -36.63 -38.32
N PHE A 928 12.60 -36.93 -38.07
CA PHE A 928 13.64 -35.98 -37.75
C PHE A 928 14.46 -35.70 -39.01
N THR A 929 14.64 -34.42 -39.36
CA THR A 929 15.46 -33.98 -40.48
C THR A 929 16.52 -33.00 -40.00
N GLN A 930 17.79 -33.33 -40.24
CA GLN A 930 18.94 -32.48 -39.94
C GLN A 930 19.71 -32.21 -41.24
N VAL A 931 20.13 -30.96 -41.47
CA VAL A 931 20.88 -30.58 -42.67
C VAL A 931 22.35 -30.42 -42.32
N VAL A 932 23.20 -31.32 -42.83
CA VAL A 932 24.64 -31.35 -42.54
C VAL A 932 25.39 -31.19 -43.85
N ASP A 933 26.26 -30.17 -43.93
CA ASP A 933 27.01 -29.77 -45.14
C ASP A 933 26.17 -29.60 -46.43
N GLY A 934 24.84 -29.45 -46.30
CA GLY A 934 23.89 -29.30 -47.40
C GLY A 934 23.26 -30.61 -47.91
N GLU A 935 23.48 -31.74 -47.23
CA GLU A 935 22.70 -32.96 -47.43
C GLU A 935 21.68 -33.14 -46.27
N GLU A 936 20.47 -33.60 -46.60
CA GLU A 936 19.41 -33.89 -45.62
C GLU A 936 19.60 -35.31 -45.05
N LEU A 937 19.94 -35.40 -43.77
CA LEU A 937 19.82 -36.63 -42.99
C LEU A 937 18.38 -36.76 -42.51
N ILE A 938 17.76 -37.92 -42.73
CA ILE A 938 16.38 -38.20 -42.35
C ILE A 938 16.33 -39.48 -41.51
N VAL A 939 15.79 -39.38 -40.30
CA VAL A 939 15.48 -40.51 -39.42
C VAL A 939 13.98 -40.57 -39.19
N GLU A 940 13.39 -41.76 -39.35
CA GLU A 940 11.94 -41.98 -39.28
C GLU A 940 11.62 -43.10 -38.28
N ALA A 941 10.66 -42.84 -37.38
CA ALA A 941 10.16 -43.82 -36.41
C ALA A 941 8.62 -43.89 -36.47
N PRO A 942 8.04 -45.07 -36.73
CA PRO A 942 6.58 -45.25 -36.79
C PRO A 942 5.97 -45.37 -35.39
N PHE A 943 4.75 -44.86 -35.22
CA PHE A 943 3.93 -45.01 -34.02
C PHE A 943 2.45 -45.20 -34.38
N GLU A 944 1.64 -45.68 -33.43
CA GLU A 944 0.21 -45.93 -33.63
C GLU A 944 -0.61 -45.18 -32.58
N VAL A 945 -1.58 -44.39 -33.04
CA VAL A 945 -2.57 -43.70 -32.22
C VAL A 945 -3.85 -44.50 -32.24
N VAL A 946 -4.36 -44.87 -31.06
CA VAL A 946 -5.60 -45.61 -30.88
C VAL A 946 -6.74 -44.65 -30.49
N ALA A 947 -7.98 -45.06 -30.74
CA ALA A 947 -9.14 -44.31 -30.26
C ALA A 947 -9.28 -44.47 -28.74
N ASP A 948 -9.67 -43.41 -28.05
CA ASP A 948 -10.07 -43.47 -26.63
C ASP A 948 -11.23 -44.45 -26.45
N GLU A 949 -11.00 -45.54 -25.72
CA GLU A 949 -12.07 -46.43 -25.25
C GLU A 949 -12.61 -45.91 -23.91
N ASP A 950 -13.47 -44.89 -23.94
CA ASP A 950 -14.22 -44.52 -22.74
C ASP A 950 -15.69 -44.11 -22.96
N GLU A 951 -16.45 -44.20 -21.87
CA GLU A 951 -17.86 -43.80 -21.73
C GLU A 951 -18.92 -44.57 -22.54
N ASN A 952 -19.37 -45.70 -21.97
CA ASN A 952 -20.68 -46.28 -22.26
C ASN A 952 -21.81 -45.41 -21.65
N PRO A 953 -22.67 -44.74 -22.44
CA PRO A 953 -23.67 -43.82 -21.91
C PRO A 953 -24.83 -44.59 -21.27
N THR A 954 -24.92 -44.56 -19.94
CA THR A 954 -26.04 -45.21 -19.22
C THR A 954 -27.30 -44.35 -19.36
N PRO A 955 -28.43 -44.89 -19.89
CA PRO A 955 -29.58 -44.06 -20.26
C PRO A 955 -30.51 -43.76 -19.08
N THR A 956 -31.21 -42.63 -19.19
CA THR A 956 -32.21 -42.15 -18.24
C THR A 956 -33.48 -43.02 -18.19
N THR A 957 -34.00 -43.26 -16.98
CA THR A 957 -35.41 -43.60 -16.74
C THR A 957 -35.90 -42.98 -15.43
N PRO A 958 -36.99 -42.20 -15.43
CA PRO A 958 -37.77 -41.88 -14.23
C PRO A 958 -38.82 -42.98 -13.95
N ASP A 959 -39.15 -43.26 -12.69
CA ASP A 959 -40.55 -43.28 -12.18
C ASP A 959 -40.64 -43.56 -10.65
N GLU A 960 -41.80 -43.19 -10.08
CA GLU A 960 -42.39 -43.39 -8.74
C GLU A 960 -41.92 -44.56 -7.82
N GLY A 961 -41.99 -44.34 -6.48
CA GLY A 961 -42.67 -45.31 -5.60
C GLY A 961 -42.17 -45.52 -4.15
N ASP A 962 -43.03 -45.14 -3.19
CA ASP A 962 -43.32 -45.72 -1.85
C ASP A 962 -42.24 -45.95 -0.75
N GLU A 963 -42.52 -45.31 0.40
CA GLU A 963 -42.77 -45.89 1.74
C GLU A 963 -41.97 -47.15 2.19
N ASP A 964 -41.20 -47.04 3.29
CA ASP A 964 -41.69 -47.27 4.68
C ASP A 964 -40.55 -47.69 5.67
N ALA A 965 -40.76 -47.36 6.94
CA ALA A 965 -40.29 -47.98 8.18
C ALA A 965 -38.85 -48.54 8.36
N GLY A 966 -38.26 -48.23 9.53
CA GLY A 966 -37.74 -49.33 10.38
C GLY A 966 -36.47 -49.12 11.21
N GLN A 967 -36.52 -48.21 12.17
CA GLN A 967 -36.03 -48.37 13.55
C GLN A 967 -35.32 -49.68 14.00
N ASP A 968 -34.18 -49.50 14.70
CA ASP A 968 -33.83 -49.99 16.07
C ASP A 968 -32.48 -50.74 16.18
N GLY A 969 -31.73 -50.46 17.26
CA GLY A 969 -30.80 -51.45 17.84
C GLY A 969 -29.48 -50.94 18.46
N ASP A 970 -29.54 -50.60 19.75
CA ASP A 970 -28.43 -50.46 20.72
C ASP A 970 -27.31 -51.54 20.66
N ASP A 971 -26.08 -51.26 21.12
CA ASP A 971 -25.61 -51.63 22.48
C ASP A 971 -24.17 -51.09 22.80
N GLN A 972 -23.78 -51.18 24.08
CA GLN A 972 -22.66 -50.48 24.77
C GLN A 972 -21.29 -51.20 24.80
N GLY A 973 -20.29 -50.51 25.35
CA GLY A 973 -19.35 -51.09 26.34
C GLY A 973 -17.85 -51.01 25.98
N ASP A 974 -17.03 -50.00 26.35
CA ASP A 974 -16.75 -49.33 27.64
C ASP A 974 -15.56 -49.94 28.45
N GLN A 975 -14.59 -49.05 28.74
CA GLN A 975 -13.82 -48.88 30.00
C GLN A 975 -12.48 -49.55 30.39
N ASP A 976 -11.79 -48.75 31.22
CA ASP A 976 -10.75 -48.99 32.26
C ASP A 976 -9.24 -49.10 31.91
N GLY A 977 -8.30 -48.42 32.62
CA GLY A 977 -8.45 -47.36 33.65
C GLY A 977 -7.32 -47.24 34.71
N ALA A 978 -7.29 -46.08 35.39
CA ALA A 978 -6.83 -45.81 36.79
C ALA A 978 -5.31 -45.77 37.19
N ALA A 979 -4.85 -45.10 38.28
CA ALA A 979 -5.32 -43.93 39.10
C ALA A 979 -4.35 -43.61 40.30
N GLU A 980 -4.67 -42.54 41.07
CA GLU A 980 -4.26 -42.15 42.48
C GLU A 980 -2.85 -41.54 42.73
N GLY A 981 -2.55 -40.64 43.71
CA GLY A 981 -3.28 -39.91 44.80
C GLY A 981 -2.28 -39.46 45.92
N ASP A 982 -2.50 -38.55 46.90
CA ASP A 982 -3.54 -37.53 47.22
C ASP A 982 -3.07 -36.59 48.40
N ASP A 983 -3.89 -35.60 48.85
CA ASP A 983 -3.95 -34.90 50.18
C ASP A 983 -2.90 -33.85 50.68
N ASN A 984 -3.32 -32.58 50.99
CA ASN A 984 -3.78 -32.10 52.34
C ASN A 984 -3.78 -30.53 52.55
N GLN A 985 -4.52 -30.05 53.57
CA GLN A 985 -4.94 -28.66 53.87
C GLN A 985 -4.00 -27.79 54.75
N GLY A 986 -4.22 -26.45 54.80
CA GLY A 986 -4.29 -25.75 56.12
C GLY A 986 -3.86 -24.27 56.33
N SER A 987 -4.77 -23.31 56.10
CA SER A 987 -5.24 -22.28 57.09
C SER A 987 -4.33 -21.18 57.72
N GLN A 988 -4.74 -19.90 57.49
CA GLN A 988 -4.94 -18.78 58.47
C GLN A 988 -3.84 -17.74 58.91
N ASP A 989 -4.09 -16.47 58.51
CA ASP A 989 -4.55 -15.31 59.35
C ASP A 989 -3.64 -14.06 59.64
N ALA A 990 -4.34 -12.90 59.62
CA ALA A 990 -4.20 -11.64 60.38
C ALA A 990 -3.17 -10.52 60.07
N GLY A 991 -3.72 -9.29 59.91
CA GLY A 991 -3.12 -8.00 60.33
C GLY A 991 -2.76 -7.01 59.19
N ALA A 992 -3.59 -6.08 58.69
CA ALA A 992 -4.58 -5.13 59.26
C ALA A 992 -4.01 -3.77 59.74
N ASN A 993 -4.76 -2.68 59.41
CA ASN A 993 -4.75 -1.30 59.95
C ASN A 993 -3.64 -0.32 59.45
N GLU A 994 -3.88 1.00 59.25
CA GLU A 994 -5.12 1.84 59.18
C GLU A 994 -4.81 3.29 58.71
N ASP A 995 -5.85 3.99 58.22
CA ASP A 995 -6.15 5.45 58.41
C ASP A 995 -5.29 6.60 57.80
N GLY A 996 -6.00 7.62 57.25
CA GLY A 996 -5.56 9.03 57.16
C GLY A 996 -5.59 9.68 55.76
N SER A 997 -6.73 10.00 55.13
CA SER A 997 -7.50 11.27 55.28
C SER A 997 -6.63 12.57 55.22
N THR A 998 -6.90 13.64 54.44
CA THR A 998 -8.17 14.26 53.98
C THR A 998 -8.02 15.27 52.81
N LYS A 999 -9.07 15.38 51.97
CA LYS A 999 -9.76 16.60 51.43
C LYS A 999 -9.02 17.75 50.71
N GLY A 1000 -9.64 18.18 49.59
CA GLY A 1000 -9.74 19.57 49.11
C GLY A 1000 -9.46 19.70 47.60
N SER A 1001 -10.42 19.65 46.67
CA SER A 1001 -11.62 20.48 46.40
C SER A 1001 -11.41 21.49 45.26
N ASP A 1002 -12.35 21.46 44.31
CA ASP A 1002 -12.72 22.49 43.32
C ASP A 1002 -11.75 22.79 42.15
N ASN A 1003 -12.16 23.04 40.90
CA ASN A 1003 -13.40 22.95 40.11
C ASN A 1003 -13.06 23.60 38.74
N GLY A 1004 -13.62 23.10 37.63
CA GLY A 1004 -13.59 23.73 36.29
C GLY A 1004 -12.36 23.41 35.41
N GLY A 1005 -12.50 23.17 34.10
CA GLY A 1005 -13.73 23.00 33.31
C GLY A 1005 -13.56 23.36 31.83
N SER A 1006 -14.14 22.53 30.95
CA SER A 1006 -14.53 22.82 29.56
C SER A 1006 -13.47 23.11 28.48
N GLY A 1007 -13.42 22.20 27.49
CA GLY A 1007 -13.25 22.51 26.05
C GLY A 1007 -11.82 22.80 25.57
N ASN A 1008 -11.38 22.30 24.41
CA ASN A 1008 -12.14 22.05 23.19
C ASN A 1008 -11.44 20.93 22.37
N GLY A 1009 -12.20 20.00 21.80
CA GLY A 1009 -11.66 19.06 20.82
C GLY A 1009 -11.46 19.78 19.48
N GLY A 1010 -10.28 19.65 18.88
CA GLY A 1010 -10.01 20.09 17.52
C GLY A 1010 -9.85 18.85 16.63
N SER A 1011 -10.61 18.81 15.55
CA SER A 1011 -10.48 17.82 14.47
C SER A 1011 -9.05 17.78 13.91
N ASN A 1012 -8.47 16.59 13.83
CA ASN A 1012 -7.29 16.34 13.01
C ASN A 1012 -7.76 15.51 11.80
N ALA A 1013 -7.56 16.04 10.60
CA ALA A 1013 -7.88 15.37 9.34
C ALA A 1013 -6.67 15.50 8.42
N GLY A 1014 -6.34 14.40 7.71
CA GLY A 1014 -5.25 14.37 6.74
C GLY A 1014 -3.86 14.35 7.36
N ASP A 1015 -3.44 13.17 7.83
CA ASP A 1015 -2.03 12.78 7.91
C ASP A 1015 -1.93 11.42 7.22
N LYS A 1016 -1.69 11.42 5.90
CA LYS A 1016 -1.43 10.17 5.16
C LYS A 1016 -0.09 9.64 5.62
N GLY A 1017 -0.03 8.36 5.99
CA GLY A 1017 1.13 7.77 6.65
C GLY A 1017 2.41 7.86 5.82
N ASP A 1018 3.28 8.80 6.15
CA ASP A 1018 4.62 8.97 5.56
C ASP A 1018 5.67 8.41 6.53
N PHE A 1019 5.65 7.08 6.69
CA PHE A 1019 6.60 6.30 7.49
C PHE A 1019 6.98 5.00 6.77
N ALA A 1020 7.46 5.14 5.52
CA ALA A 1020 8.33 4.13 4.93
C ALA A 1020 9.55 3.86 5.83
N GLY A 1021 10.24 2.73 5.64
CA GLY A 1021 11.51 2.44 6.30
C GLY A 1021 12.46 3.65 6.25
N ASP A 1022 13.11 3.97 7.38
CA ASP A 1022 13.66 5.30 7.72
C ASP A 1022 14.98 5.63 6.96
N ASN A 1023 14.95 5.48 5.64
CA ASN A 1023 16.05 5.73 4.69
C ASN A 1023 16.18 7.22 4.34
N HIS A 1024 16.46 8.00 5.39
CA HIS A 1024 16.74 9.43 5.33
C HIS A 1024 18.19 9.73 4.90
N GLU A 1025 18.43 9.80 3.59
CA GLU A 1025 19.68 10.35 3.05
C GLU A 1025 19.89 11.83 3.43
N GLY A 1026 21.16 12.19 3.61
CA GLY A 1026 21.61 13.42 4.27
C GLY A 1026 21.24 14.75 3.61
N GLY A 1027 20.10 15.32 4.01
CA GLY A 1027 19.75 16.71 3.73
C GLY A 1027 20.64 17.73 4.47
N LEU A 1028 21.71 18.20 3.80
CA LEU A 1028 22.66 19.23 4.26
C LEU A 1028 22.10 20.25 5.28
N ALA A 1029 22.65 20.22 6.50
CA ALA A 1029 22.25 21.09 7.61
C ALA A 1029 22.34 22.60 7.26
N LYS A 1030 21.21 23.21 6.93
CA LYS A 1030 21.04 24.68 6.88
C LYS A 1030 21.05 25.25 8.30
N THR A 1031 22.25 25.42 8.86
CA THR A 1031 22.45 26.29 10.02
C THR A 1031 21.85 27.69 9.74
N GLY A 1032 21.08 28.21 10.69
CA GLY A 1032 20.07 29.25 10.45
C GLY A 1032 20.57 30.51 9.72
N ALA A 1033 19.92 30.86 8.60
CA ALA A 1033 20.29 31.99 7.74
C ALA A 1033 19.11 32.84 7.22
N GLU A 1034 17.88 32.65 7.71
CA GLU A 1034 16.71 33.33 7.12
C GLU A 1034 16.59 34.81 7.51
N ASP A 1035 16.98 35.20 8.74
CA ASP A 1035 17.04 36.61 9.16
C ASP A 1035 18.13 37.44 8.43
N THR A 1036 19.07 36.78 7.75
CA THR A 1036 20.15 37.47 7.00
C THR A 1036 19.79 37.66 5.53
N LEU A 1037 18.97 36.78 4.94
CA LEU A 1037 18.63 36.84 3.51
C LEU A 1037 17.69 38.02 3.19
N LEU A 1038 16.75 38.34 4.08
CA LEU A 1038 15.86 39.51 3.91
C LEU A 1038 16.64 40.84 3.93
N ILE A 1039 17.68 40.93 4.77
CA ILE A 1039 18.57 42.09 4.84
C ILE A 1039 19.48 42.14 3.61
N ALA A 1040 19.97 40.99 3.13
CA ALA A 1040 20.77 40.90 1.90
C ALA A 1040 19.99 41.29 0.64
N LEU A 1041 18.73 40.84 0.48
CA LEU A 1041 17.88 41.27 -0.64
C LEU A 1041 17.51 42.76 -0.54
N ALA A 1042 17.17 43.26 0.65
CA ALA A 1042 16.87 44.70 0.84
C ALA A 1042 18.09 45.58 0.50
N VAL A 1043 19.30 45.19 0.92
CA VAL A 1043 20.55 45.88 0.58
C VAL A 1043 20.90 45.72 -0.90
N GLY A 1044 20.66 44.55 -1.50
CA GLY A 1044 20.83 44.29 -2.94
C GLY A 1044 19.94 45.16 -3.81
N ILE A 1045 18.65 45.29 -3.48
CA ILE A 1045 17.68 46.13 -4.18
C ILE A 1045 18.04 47.62 -4.03
N VAL A 1046 18.47 48.06 -2.83
CA VAL A 1046 18.96 49.43 -2.61
C VAL A 1046 20.25 49.72 -3.40
N LEU A 1047 21.16 48.75 -3.55
CA LEU A 1047 22.37 48.89 -4.36
C LEU A 1047 22.08 48.88 -5.88
N LEU A 1048 21.12 48.08 -6.35
CA LEU A 1048 20.66 48.08 -7.75
C LEU A 1048 19.99 49.42 -8.12
N LEU A 1049 19.14 49.97 -7.24
CA LEU A 1049 18.51 51.28 -7.44
C LEU A 1049 19.55 52.43 -7.38
N ALA A 1050 20.56 52.33 -6.52
CA ALA A 1050 21.69 53.28 -6.51
C ALA A 1050 22.54 53.19 -7.80
N GLY A 1051 22.76 51.97 -8.32
CA GLY A 1051 23.47 51.74 -9.58
C GLY A 1051 22.75 52.34 -10.79
N ALA A 1052 21.44 52.17 -10.88
CA ALA A 1052 20.61 52.77 -11.93
C ALA A 1052 20.67 54.31 -11.91
N GLY A 1053 20.66 54.94 -10.72
CA GLY A 1053 20.79 56.39 -10.56
C GLY A 1053 22.13 56.95 -11.06
N ILE A 1054 23.23 56.20 -10.89
CA ILE A 1054 24.57 56.61 -11.32
C ILE A 1054 24.75 56.47 -12.85
N MET A 1055 24.14 55.46 -13.49
CA MET A 1055 24.13 55.38 -14.97
C MET A 1055 23.34 56.52 -15.61
N LEU A 1056 22.22 56.96 -15.00
CA LEU A 1056 21.41 58.05 -15.55
C LEU A 1056 22.13 59.41 -15.49
N GLN A 1057 22.95 59.67 -14.46
CA GLN A 1057 23.79 60.89 -14.42
C GLN A 1057 24.98 60.86 -15.39
N ARG A 1058 25.50 59.70 -15.79
CA ARG A 1058 26.59 59.61 -16.80
C ARG A 1058 26.10 59.81 -18.24
N ARG A 1059 24.83 59.57 -18.57
CA ARG A 1059 24.24 59.89 -19.89
C ARG A 1059 23.84 61.35 -20.10
N LEU A 1060 24.03 62.23 -19.10
CA LEU A 1060 23.74 63.67 -19.19
C LEU A 1060 25.01 64.58 -19.20
N ARG A 1061 26.20 64.00 -19.41
CA ARG A 1061 27.48 64.75 -19.54
C ARG A 1061 28.42 64.22 -20.63
N ALA A 1062 27.87 63.58 -21.67
CA ALA A 1062 28.55 63.27 -22.93
C ALA A 1062 27.72 63.86 -24.09
#